data_AF-A0A672I7E0-F1
#
_entry.id   AF-A0A672I7E0-F1
#
_cell.length_a   1.000
_cell.length_b   1.000
_cell.length_c   1.000
_cell.angle_alpha   90.00
_cell.angle_beta   90.00
_cell.angle_gamma   90.00
#
_symmetry.space_group_name_H-M   'P 1'
#
loop_
_entity.id
_entity.type
_entity.pdbx_description
1 polymer ?
#
loop_
_entity_poly.entity_id
_entity_poly.type
_entity_poly.pdbx_seq_one_letter_code
_entity_poly.pdbx_strand_id
1 'polypeptide(L)'
;MHGDGGGEGGLSGGVFHQTEQKIHPLYGLLDAGADDQLPAEVLGGGGTVAPVVIRRKLESHTVCTQSLIEAPPAVRPLLLFNPVLWSKPNMSGSEGIDEGFYSRQLYVLGHEAMHRMGSASVLIAGMKGLGVETAKNVILSGVKSVTVQDQGVATWSDLSSQFFLKESHVGQNRALSSLQQLIALNPHVHVSAHTGPLNKDLILQFEVVVLTDSSLDDQKQFGELCHSHGIKLIIADTKGLCGQLFCDFGEKFEVLDQDGEAPASVMIQHISKDNPGVVICTDDRKHGLTDGAKVVFSEVQGMTELNNLKPVEVKVGGPYFFSICDTSAFSEYERGGVATEVKQPVTLNFKPLHEALNDHELLIWTDFGKISRHQTLHLAFQALHEFVKKEQRLPRSWCQSDADSLLAIVRELNAAAQLEQLDEAAVRNLSCTARGDLAPMNAFIGSVAAQEVIKACSGKFTPLQQWLYFDAFECLPEGKDQQTESAFLEKGTRYDGQVAVFGSAFQEKLERQKYFLVGAGAIGCELLKNFALIGLGAGEEGLVTVTDMDFIEKSNLNRQFLFRSQDIKKSKSAVAAKAVQEMNPKMKITAHQNRLDPDSEGVYDYNFFMGLDGVAAALDNVEARVYLDKRCVRHRRPMLEGGTLGSKGHTLAVVPHLTESYGPAKSSAGNDIPLCTLKNFPHRIEHTLQWARDQFEGLFKNAPENVNSYLRDSVFVTRTLEQGDAEALEILGGVWSSLVDVEAGGQRPQSWEDCVSWARCKWETLYNNDIRQLLHCFPPEEVTASGLPFWSGSKRCPHPLTFDPSKVSHVWPSSSCCNIHSVGANDRKTRHYFVMTSTFLLYLTQRLPLHDSKSLFGCLLQTTHMDYVVAAANLYGQIYGIEGTKEHASIRKTLEGVRVPAFTPKSSVKIHVTDQEMEEDKKNDSGEAGEVVSVPGVLRGQLNLLDCPGTQRT
;
A
#
# COMPACT_ATOMS: atom_id res chain seq x y z
N MET A 1 14.46 -51.25 3.10
CA MET A 1 15.52 -52.28 3.00
C MET A 1 16.84 -51.66 3.49
N HIS A 2 17.92 -52.43 3.57
CA HIS A 2 19.26 -52.03 4.06
C HIS A 2 19.74 -50.65 3.57
N GLY A 3 20.58 -49.90 4.30
CA GLY A 3 21.34 -50.14 5.55
C GLY A 3 22.51 -49.13 5.60
N ASP A 4 23.54 -49.20 6.44
CA ASP A 4 23.78 -49.76 7.78
C ASP A 4 25.21 -49.29 8.20
N GLY A 5 25.50 -49.16 9.50
CA GLY A 5 26.79 -48.69 10.05
C GLY A 5 27.08 -47.19 9.90
N GLY A 6 27.93 -46.57 10.73
CA GLY A 6 28.65 -47.10 11.90
C GLY A 6 30.04 -46.44 12.06
N GLY A 7 30.31 -45.80 13.20
CA GLY A 7 31.61 -45.15 13.45
C GLY A 7 31.71 -44.53 14.84
N GLU A 8 32.46 -45.17 15.73
CA GLU A 8 32.70 -44.71 17.10
C GLU A 8 33.90 -43.74 17.20
N GLY A 9 33.93 -42.94 18.27
CA GLY A 9 35.09 -42.12 18.64
C GLY A 9 34.80 -41.25 19.86
N GLY A 10 35.32 -41.61 21.03
CA GLY A 10 35.03 -40.90 22.29
C GLY A 10 36.22 -40.80 23.25
N LEU A 11 35.89 -40.58 24.53
CA LEU A 11 36.73 -40.55 25.75
C LEU A 11 37.22 -39.19 26.29
N SER A 12 37.23 -39.14 27.63
CA SER A 12 37.79 -38.13 28.56
C SER A 12 37.10 -36.75 28.63
N GLY A 13 36.91 -36.14 29.82
CA GLY A 13 37.07 -36.69 31.19
C GLY A 13 37.27 -35.61 32.28
N GLY A 14 36.73 -35.82 33.48
CA GLY A 14 36.90 -34.95 34.67
C GLY A 14 35.72 -33.97 34.90
N VAL A 15 34.92 -33.94 35.98
CA VAL A 15 34.91 -34.45 37.39
C VAL A 15 35.28 -33.38 38.45
N PHE A 16 34.23 -32.84 39.10
CA PHE A 16 34.20 -32.15 40.42
C PHE A 16 34.85 -30.74 40.46
N HIS A 17 34.51 -29.83 41.39
CA HIS A 17 33.91 -30.00 42.73
C HIS A 17 32.81 -28.94 43.06
N GLN A 18 31.89 -29.29 43.97
CA GLN A 18 31.02 -28.34 44.68
C GLN A 18 31.75 -27.68 45.86
N THR A 19 31.30 -26.49 46.28
CA THR A 19 31.15 -26.16 47.71
C THR A 19 29.97 -25.21 47.96
N GLU A 20 29.21 -25.43 49.03
CA GLU A 20 28.12 -24.55 49.48
C GLU A 20 28.60 -23.46 50.47
N GLN A 21 27.63 -22.64 50.94
CA GLN A 21 27.47 -22.02 52.29
C GLN A 21 27.54 -20.48 52.36
N LYS A 22 26.82 -19.78 53.27
CA LYS A 22 25.44 -19.94 53.83
C LYS A 22 25.10 -18.72 54.73
N ILE A 23 23.80 -18.49 54.98
CA ILE A 23 23.23 -17.78 56.16
C ILE A 23 23.23 -16.22 56.20
N HIS A 24 22.11 -15.69 56.75
CA HIS A 24 21.69 -14.31 57.09
C HIS A 24 22.29 -13.81 58.46
N PRO A 25 21.82 -12.76 59.21
CA PRO A 25 20.77 -11.71 59.01
C PRO A 25 21.17 -10.26 59.44
N LEU A 26 20.16 -9.38 59.63
CA LEU A 26 20.04 -8.24 60.59
C LEU A 26 20.36 -6.78 60.18
N TYR A 27 19.28 -5.98 60.10
CA TYR A 27 19.02 -4.64 60.66
C TYR A 27 20.16 -3.65 61.01
N GLY A 28 19.96 -2.39 60.62
CA GLY A 28 20.57 -1.19 61.23
C GLY A 28 19.74 0.08 60.93
N LEU A 29 19.54 0.95 61.93
CA LEU A 29 18.82 2.24 61.85
C LEU A 29 19.78 3.43 62.10
N LEU A 30 19.40 4.61 61.60
CA LEU A 30 19.72 6.01 62.02
C LEU A 30 19.61 6.89 60.76
N ASP A 31 18.70 7.86 60.56
CA ASP A 31 17.84 8.74 61.39
C ASP A 31 18.40 10.18 61.60
N ALA A 32 17.66 11.15 61.04
CA ALA A 32 17.75 12.63 61.11
C ALA A 32 17.02 13.21 59.86
N GLY A 33 16.22 14.27 59.89
CA GLY A 33 15.71 15.10 61.00
C GLY A 33 15.15 16.44 60.47
N ALA A 34 14.18 17.04 61.18
CA ALA A 34 13.30 18.16 60.77
C ALA A 34 12.26 17.77 59.67
N ASP A 35 10.95 18.07 59.78
CA ASP A 35 10.22 19.28 60.19
C ASP A 35 10.35 20.42 59.14
N ASP A 36 9.30 21.19 58.79
CA ASP A 36 8.13 21.53 59.60
C ASP A 36 6.83 21.87 58.81
N GLN A 37 5.69 21.70 59.50
CA GLN A 37 4.34 22.30 59.40
C GLN A 37 3.72 22.89 58.08
N LEU A 38 2.50 22.42 57.80
CA LEU A 38 1.37 23.24 57.28
C LEU A 38 0.87 24.22 58.34
N PRO A 39 0.23 25.34 57.94
CA PRO A 39 -1.18 25.50 58.34
C PRO A 39 -2.09 26.07 57.23
N ALA A 40 -3.38 26.24 57.55
CA ALA A 40 -4.43 26.72 56.64
C ALA A 40 -5.25 27.89 57.24
N GLU A 41 -6.29 28.30 56.51
CA GLU A 41 -7.51 29.02 56.95
C GLU A 41 -7.64 30.57 56.90
N VAL A 42 -8.57 30.99 56.03
CA VAL A 42 -9.78 31.83 56.33
C VAL A 42 -9.71 33.38 56.24
N LEU A 43 -10.91 33.95 56.01
CA LEU A 43 -11.32 35.35 55.76
C LEU A 43 -11.15 35.86 54.31
N GLY A 44 -12.14 36.51 53.67
CA GLY A 44 -13.56 36.69 54.07
C GLY A 44 -14.31 37.74 53.21
N GLY A 45 -15.58 37.46 52.86
CA GLY A 45 -16.43 38.35 52.03
C GLY A 45 -16.14 38.29 50.52
N GLY A 46 -17.04 38.72 49.62
CA GLY A 46 -18.40 39.23 49.82
C GLY A 46 -18.71 40.41 48.89
N GLY A 47 -19.53 40.20 47.85
CA GLY A 47 -19.95 41.28 46.94
C GLY A 47 -20.54 40.79 45.62
N THR A 48 -21.73 41.26 45.27
CA THR A 48 -22.39 41.07 43.97
C THR A 48 -22.32 42.35 43.12
N VAL A 49 -22.89 42.29 41.91
CA VAL A 49 -23.22 43.42 41.02
C VAL A 49 -22.08 43.94 40.11
N ALA A 50 -22.33 43.89 38.80
CA ALA A 50 -21.62 44.66 37.78
C ALA A 50 -22.49 45.84 37.30
N PRO A 51 -21.88 46.95 36.85
CA PRO A 51 -22.48 47.67 35.71
C PRO A 51 -21.48 48.28 34.69
N VAL A 52 -21.72 47.93 33.42
CA VAL A 52 -21.88 48.74 32.19
C VAL A 52 -21.56 50.26 32.16
N VAL A 53 -21.38 50.79 30.92
CA VAL A 53 -21.37 52.22 30.46
C VAL A 53 -19.95 52.87 30.60
N ILE A 54 -19.36 53.63 29.65
CA ILE A 54 -19.83 54.78 28.84
C ILE A 54 -19.32 54.80 27.37
N ARG A 55 -20.05 55.51 26.49
CA ARG A 55 -19.81 55.71 25.02
C ARG A 55 -18.98 56.95 24.65
N ARG A 56 -18.36 56.91 23.46
CA ARG A 56 -18.33 57.96 22.40
C ARG A 56 -18.30 57.22 21.05
N LYS A 57 -19.09 57.44 19.99
CA LYS A 57 -20.02 58.48 19.46
C LYS A 57 -19.39 59.71 18.78
N LEU A 58 -19.44 59.72 17.44
CA LEU A 58 -19.87 60.76 16.47
C LEU A 58 -19.52 60.19 15.05
N GLU A 59 -20.47 59.84 14.16
CA GLU A 59 -21.17 60.70 13.17
C GLU A 59 -20.21 61.23 12.08
N SER A 60 -20.43 61.06 10.76
CA SER A 60 -21.60 61.33 9.87
C SER A 60 -21.57 60.40 8.62
N HIS A 61 -22.48 60.30 7.62
CA HIS A 61 -23.83 60.74 7.19
C HIS A 61 -24.15 59.99 5.85
N THR A 62 -25.34 59.86 5.24
CA THR A 62 -26.77 60.02 5.63
C THR A 62 -27.71 59.43 4.54
N VAL A 63 -28.69 58.61 4.96
CA VAL A 63 -30.07 58.39 4.42
C VAL A 63 -30.38 58.31 2.90
N CYS A 64 -31.06 57.23 2.49
CA CYS A 64 -32.27 57.29 1.64
C CYS A 64 -33.26 56.15 2.03
N THR A 65 -34.54 56.22 1.64
CA THR A 65 -35.66 55.50 2.30
C THR A 65 -36.78 55.02 1.35
N GLN A 66 -37.82 54.36 1.93
CA GLN A 66 -39.14 53.96 1.39
C GLN A 66 -39.22 52.55 0.76
N SER A 67 -40.31 51.76 0.94
CA SER A 67 -41.46 51.86 1.88
C SER A 67 -42.27 50.55 1.99
N LEU A 68 -42.91 50.32 3.16
CA LEU A 68 -44.25 49.73 3.48
C LEU A 68 -44.96 48.79 2.45
N ILE A 69 -45.67 47.72 2.83
CA ILE A 69 -47.01 47.73 3.51
C ILE A 69 -47.40 46.32 4.07
N GLU A 70 -47.96 46.30 5.30
CA GLU A 70 -48.96 45.37 5.93
C GLU A 70 -48.81 43.81 6.03
N ALA A 71 -49.65 43.25 6.93
CA ALA A 71 -49.86 41.85 7.38
C ALA A 71 -51.30 41.75 8.00
N PRO A 72 -51.84 40.67 8.63
CA PRO A 72 -51.30 39.36 9.07
C PRO A 72 -52.28 38.15 8.76
N PRO A 73 -52.60 37.18 9.66
CA PRO A 73 -51.82 36.01 10.11
C PRO A 73 -52.48 34.61 9.86
N ALA A 74 -51.69 33.52 9.84
CA ALA A 74 -52.18 32.14 10.06
C ALA A 74 -51.12 31.19 10.68
N VAL A 75 -51.45 30.60 11.83
CA VAL A 75 -50.58 29.83 12.75
C VAL A 75 -50.22 28.41 12.27
N ARG A 76 -48.93 28.00 12.30
CA ARG A 76 -48.40 26.69 12.79
C ARG A 76 -46.84 26.64 12.85
N PRO A 77 -46.17 25.59 13.39
CA PRO A 77 -45.15 25.75 14.45
C PRO A 77 -43.68 25.86 14.00
N LEU A 78 -42.79 26.05 14.99
CA LEU A 78 -41.36 26.34 14.84
C LEU A 78 -40.56 25.24 14.11
N LEU A 79 -39.73 25.68 13.16
CA LEU A 79 -38.50 25.00 12.76
C LEU A 79 -37.31 25.81 13.29
N LEU A 80 -36.43 25.16 14.07
CA LEU A 80 -35.14 25.75 14.46
C LEU A 80 -34.12 25.52 13.33
N PHE A 81 -33.90 26.55 12.52
CA PHE A 81 -32.86 26.54 11.50
C PHE A 81 -31.46 26.56 12.13
N ASN A 82 -30.61 25.63 11.71
CA ASN A 82 -29.19 25.60 12.04
C ASN A 82 -28.40 25.98 10.77
N PRO A 83 -27.58 27.06 10.75
CA PRO A 83 -27.06 27.62 9.52
C PRO A 83 -25.85 26.85 8.96
N VAL A 84 -26.13 25.76 8.23
CA VAL A 84 -25.12 25.12 7.37
C VAL A 84 -24.84 26.01 6.17
N LEU A 85 -23.68 26.67 6.16
CA LEU A 85 -23.19 27.45 5.03
C LEU A 85 -22.82 26.51 3.87
N TRP A 86 -23.73 26.41 2.90
CA TRP A 86 -23.61 25.56 1.72
C TRP A 86 -22.41 25.94 0.84
N SER A 87 -21.32 25.18 0.97
CA SER A 87 -20.27 25.13 -0.05
C SER A 87 -20.87 24.58 -1.34
N LYS A 88 -20.96 25.40 -2.38
CA LYS A 88 -21.51 24.98 -3.68
C LYS A 88 -20.76 23.74 -4.19
N PRO A 89 -21.45 22.70 -4.70
CA PRO A 89 -20.78 21.65 -5.45
C PRO A 89 -20.18 22.24 -6.73
N ASN A 90 -18.98 21.80 -7.10
CA ASN A 90 -18.41 22.08 -8.41
C ASN A 90 -19.19 21.30 -9.48
N MET A 91 -20.25 21.91 -9.99
CA MET A 91 -20.96 21.44 -11.19
C MET A 91 -20.13 21.79 -12.45
N SER A 92 -18.97 21.16 -12.56
CA SER A 92 -18.14 21.09 -13.77
C SER A 92 -18.00 19.62 -14.13
N GLY A 93 -18.75 19.17 -15.14
CA GLY A 93 -18.86 17.75 -15.46
C GLY A 93 -17.56 17.16 -16.01
N SER A 94 -17.06 16.14 -15.33
CA SER A 94 -16.14 15.14 -15.89
C SER A 94 -16.48 13.80 -15.25
N GLU A 95 -16.87 12.80 -16.04
CA GLU A 95 -17.25 11.45 -15.59
C GLU A 95 -16.00 10.59 -15.27
N GLY A 96 -15.06 11.19 -14.55
CA GLY A 96 -13.73 10.65 -14.28
C GLY A 96 -13.58 10.04 -12.88
N ILE A 97 -12.75 9.01 -12.79
CA ILE A 97 -12.36 8.38 -11.52
C ILE A 97 -11.51 9.37 -10.70
N ASP A 98 -11.75 9.47 -9.40
CA ASP A 98 -10.94 10.29 -8.49
C ASP A 98 -9.57 9.64 -8.23
N GLU A 99 -8.64 9.82 -9.16
CA GLU A 99 -7.25 9.32 -9.06
C GLU A 99 -6.57 9.74 -7.74
N GLY A 100 -6.90 10.92 -7.19
CA GLY A 100 -6.35 11.39 -5.93
C GLY A 100 -6.80 10.58 -4.70
N PHE A 101 -7.92 9.87 -4.80
CA PHE A 101 -8.41 8.90 -3.80
C PHE A 101 -7.98 7.47 -4.17
N TYR A 102 -8.24 7.05 -5.41
CA TYR A 102 -8.05 5.66 -5.88
C TYR A 102 -6.65 5.31 -6.40
N SER A 103 -5.68 6.24 -6.42
CA SER A 103 -4.35 6.07 -7.05
C SER A 103 -3.69 4.71 -6.80
N ARG A 104 -3.74 4.18 -5.57
CA ARG A 104 -3.09 2.90 -5.25
C ARG A 104 -3.88 1.68 -5.72
N GLN A 105 -5.21 1.78 -5.77
CA GLN A 105 -6.09 0.73 -6.28
C GLN A 105 -6.08 0.67 -7.82
N LEU A 106 -5.90 1.82 -8.49
CA LEU A 106 -5.72 1.88 -9.95
C LEU A 106 -4.51 1.06 -10.44
N TYR A 107 -3.44 0.93 -9.64
CA TYR A 107 -2.29 0.05 -9.95
C TYR A 107 -2.58 -1.45 -9.93
N VAL A 108 -3.70 -1.83 -9.32
CA VAL A 108 -4.16 -3.22 -9.13
C VAL A 108 -5.27 -3.54 -10.12
N LEU A 109 -6.25 -2.65 -10.27
CA LEU A 109 -7.45 -2.89 -11.08
C LEU A 109 -7.34 -2.30 -12.50
N GLY A 110 -6.74 -1.12 -12.64
CA GLY A 110 -6.79 -0.33 -13.87
C GLY A 110 -8.09 0.48 -14.04
N HIS A 111 -8.07 1.46 -14.95
CA HIS A 111 -9.19 2.39 -15.14
C HIS A 111 -10.47 1.70 -15.63
N GLU A 112 -10.40 0.73 -16.55
CA GLU A 112 -11.60 0.06 -17.06
C GLU A 112 -12.37 -0.73 -15.99
N ALA A 113 -11.65 -1.48 -15.16
CA ALA A 113 -12.23 -2.24 -14.05
C ALA A 113 -12.95 -1.31 -13.07
N MET A 114 -12.31 -0.17 -12.74
CA MET A 114 -12.91 0.89 -11.92
C MET A 114 -14.15 1.51 -12.57
N HIS A 115 -14.17 1.72 -13.89
CA HIS A 115 -15.37 2.22 -14.58
C HIS A 115 -16.52 1.22 -14.55
N ARG A 116 -16.26 -0.10 -14.74
CA ARG A 116 -17.29 -1.15 -14.62
C ARG A 116 -17.84 -1.26 -13.19
N MET A 117 -16.98 -1.17 -12.17
CA MET A 117 -17.38 -1.07 -10.77
C MET A 117 -18.24 0.19 -10.48
N GLY A 118 -17.88 1.33 -11.07
CA GLY A 118 -18.59 2.60 -10.93
C GLY A 118 -20.03 2.59 -11.47
N SER A 119 -20.42 1.58 -12.24
CA SER A 119 -21.82 1.30 -12.61
C SER A 119 -22.54 0.28 -11.72
N ALA A 120 -21.80 -0.50 -10.92
CA ALA A 120 -22.30 -1.71 -10.28
C ALA A 120 -23.00 -1.49 -8.93
N SER A 121 -24.19 -2.06 -8.78
CA SER A 121 -25.09 -1.90 -7.64
C SER A 121 -25.09 -3.16 -6.76
N VAL A 122 -24.69 -3.07 -5.49
CA VAL A 122 -24.43 -4.23 -4.61
C VAL A 122 -25.39 -4.30 -3.40
N LEU A 123 -25.90 -5.48 -3.10
CA LEU A 123 -26.62 -5.80 -1.86
C LEU A 123 -25.74 -6.64 -0.93
N ILE A 124 -25.72 -6.30 0.36
CA ILE A 124 -25.03 -7.09 1.40
C ILE A 124 -26.05 -7.38 2.51
N ALA A 125 -26.41 -8.65 2.69
CA ALA A 125 -27.38 -9.11 3.67
C ALA A 125 -26.68 -9.70 4.91
N GLY A 126 -27.17 -9.32 6.09
CA GLY A 126 -26.53 -9.55 7.39
C GLY A 126 -25.49 -8.48 7.71
N MET A 127 -25.58 -7.84 8.88
CA MET A 127 -24.70 -6.73 9.31
C MET A 127 -24.02 -6.97 10.67
N LYS A 128 -23.69 -8.24 10.94
CA LYS A 128 -22.64 -8.65 11.89
C LYS A 128 -21.24 -8.30 11.36
N GLY A 129 -20.17 -8.71 12.05
CA GLY A 129 -18.79 -8.44 11.66
C GLY A 129 -18.45 -8.77 10.20
N LEU A 130 -18.83 -9.97 9.75
CA LEU A 130 -18.54 -10.42 8.38
C LEU A 130 -19.19 -9.50 7.33
N GLY A 131 -20.45 -9.13 7.53
CA GLY A 131 -21.18 -8.22 6.65
C GLY A 131 -20.61 -6.79 6.67
N VAL A 132 -20.27 -6.24 7.85
CA VAL A 132 -19.70 -4.89 7.93
C VAL A 132 -18.26 -4.83 7.40
N GLU A 133 -17.47 -5.89 7.53
CA GLU A 133 -16.14 -5.99 6.91
C GLU A 133 -16.26 -6.00 5.38
N THR A 134 -17.17 -6.84 4.86
CA THR A 134 -17.44 -6.92 3.42
C THR A 134 -17.90 -5.57 2.88
N ALA A 135 -18.86 -4.92 3.56
CA ALA A 135 -19.34 -3.59 3.20
C ALA A 135 -18.24 -2.52 3.27
N LYS A 136 -17.42 -2.53 4.33
CA LYS A 136 -16.29 -1.60 4.49
C LYS A 136 -15.34 -1.68 3.28
N ASN A 137 -14.95 -2.88 2.88
CA ASN A 137 -14.08 -3.09 1.73
C ASN A 137 -14.76 -2.69 0.40
N VAL A 138 -15.98 -3.16 0.12
CA VAL A 138 -16.70 -2.86 -1.14
C VAL A 138 -16.96 -1.35 -1.31
N ILE A 139 -17.30 -0.63 -0.23
CA ILE A 139 -17.50 0.83 -0.26
C ILE A 139 -16.17 1.55 -0.52
N LEU A 140 -15.07 1.15 0.11
CA LEU A 140 -13.74 1.73 -0.13
C LEU A 140 -13.25 1.47 -1.56
N SER A 141 -13.62 0.34 -2.16
CA SER A 141 -13.30 0.01 -3.55
C SER A 141 -14.04 0.84 -4.59
N GLY A 142 -15.18 1.47 -4.26
CA GLY A 142 -15.83 2.43 -5.16
C GLY A 142 -16.79 1.83 -6.18
N VAL A 143 -17.71 0.96 -5.73
CA VAL A 143 -18.89 0.59 -6.52
C VAL A 143 -19.92 1.74 -6.56
N LYS A 144 -20.87 1.74 -7.49
CA LYS A 144 -21.93 2.78 -7.59
C LYS A 144 -22.74 2.93 -6.30
N SER A 145 -23.20 1.81 -5.75
CA SER A 145 -24.02 1.79 -4.54
C SER A 145 -23.88 0.49 -3.75
N VAL A 146 -24.05 0.61 -2.43
CA VAL A 146 -24.13 -0.52 -1.49
C VAL A 146 -25.37 -0.36 -0.63
N THR A 147 -26.28 -1.33 -0.72
CA THR A 147 -27.39 -1.45 0.23
C THR A 147 -27.05 -2.50 1.26
N VAL A 148 -27.01 -2.11 2.54
CA VAL A 148 -26.84 -3.04 3.65
C VAL A 148 -28.21 -3.46 4.19
N GLN A 149 -28.48 -4.75 4.28
CA GLN A 149 -29.75 -5.30 4.73
C GLN A 149 -29.56 -6.12 6.01
N ASP A 150 -30.39 -5.86 7.02
CA ASP A 150 -30.46 -6.69 8.22
C ASP A 150 -31.80 -6.49 8.94
N GLN A 151 -32.45 -7.57 9.35
CA GLN A 151 -33.65 -7.51 10.21
C GLN A 151 -33.28 -7.51 11.71
N GLY A 152 -32.10 -8.01 12.05
CA GLY A 152 -31.65 -8.23 13.43
C GLY A 152 -31.25 -6.95 14.16
N VAL A 153 -31.36 -7.04 15.49
CA VAL A 153 -30.82 -6.05 16.42
C VAL A 153 -29.40 -6.41 16.84
N ALA A 154 -28.62 -5.40 17.22
CA ALA A 154 -27.29 -5.59 17.80
C ALA A 154 -27.38 -6.28 19.16
N THR A 155 -26.54 -7.30 19.34
CA THR A 155 -26.35 -8.06 20.57
C THR A 155 -24.94 -7.86 21.12
N TRP A 156 -24.68 -8.25 22.37
CA TRP A 156 -23.36 -8.14 22.98
C TRP A 156 -22.27 -8.88 22.19
N SER A 157 -22.58 -10.08 21.71
CA SER A 157 -21.67 -10.90 20.89
C SER A 157 -21.32 -10.24 19.55
N ASP A 158 -22.24 -9.50 18.93
CA ASP A 158 -21.96 -8.80 17.65
C ASP A 158 -20.81 -7.77 17.82
N LEU A 159 -20.63 -7.17 19.00
CA LEU A 159 -19.54 -6.21 19.25
C LEU A 159 -18.15 -6.86 19.32
N SER A 160 -18.06 -8.20 19.35
CA SER A 160 -16.78 -8.94 19.28
C SER A 160 -16.11 -8.84 17.91
N SER A 161 -16.83 -8.35 16.89
CA SER A 161 -16.29 -8.14 15.54
C SER A 161 -16.84 -6.93 14.77
N GLN A 162 -18.03 -6.41 15.11
CA GLN A 162 -18.70 -5.34 14.37
C GLN A 162 -18.20 -3.95 14.85
N PHE A 163 -17.15 -3.45 14.20
CA PHE A 163 -16.41 -2.23 14.58
C PHE A 163 -17.16 -0.89 14.42
N PHE A 164 -18.40 -0.87 13.91
CA PHE A 164 -19.25 0.32 13.90
C PHE A 164 -20.40 0.27 14.94
N LEU A 165 -20.63 -0.88 15.58
CA LEU A 165 -21.52 -0.96 16.74
C LEU A 165 -20.81 -0.43 17.99
N LYS A 166 -21.59 0.26 18.83
CA LYS A 166 -21.20 0.74 20.16
C LYS A 166 -22.12 0.07 21.18
N GLU A 167 -21.73 0.07 22.45
CA GLU A 167 -22.53 -0.54 23.53
C GLU A 167 -23.93 0.12 23.62
N SER A 168 -24.03 1.41 23.30
CA SER A 168 -25.28 2.16 23.15
C SER A 168 -26.19 1.72 21.99
N HIS A 169 -25.69 0.90 21.04
CA HIS A 169 -26.47 0.38 19.91
C HIS A 169 -27.11 -0.99 20.21
N VAL A 170 -26.78 -1.65 21.33
CA VAL A 170 -27.39 -2.95 21.70
C VAL A 170 -28.91 -2.80 21.79
N GLY A 171 -29.64 -3.70 21.12
CA GLY A 171 -31.11 -3.62 20.94
C GLY A 171 -31.59 -2.76 19.76
N GLN A 172 -30.71 -2.04 19.06
CA GLN A 172 -31.03 -1.29 17.84
C GLN A 172 -30.69 -2.09 16.57
N ASN A 173 -31.36 -1.83 15.44
CA ASN A 173 -31.11 -2.54 14.18
C ASN A 173 -29.67 -2.32 13.67
N ARG A 174 -28.99 -3.41 13.26
CA ARG A 174 -27.55 -3.37 12.90
C ARG A 174 -27.25 -2.57 11.63
N ALA A 175 -28.08 -2.67 10.60
CA ALA A 175 -27.91 -1.94 9.34
C ALA A 175 -28.07 -0.43 9.55
N LEU A 176 -29.12 0.01 10.27
CA LEU A 176 -29.31 1.43 10.61
C LEU A 176 -28.19 1.97 11.52
N SER A 177 -27.74 1.18 12.50
CA SER A 177 -26.74 1.60 13.50
C SER A 177 -25.32 1.77 12.93
N SER A 178 -25.05 1.26 11.73
CA SER A 178 -23.76 1.34 11.04
C SER A 178 -23.77 2.22 9.78
N LEU A 179 -24.96 2.65 9.31
CA LEU A 179 -25.14 3.37 8.05
C LEU A 179 -24.30 4.65 7.95
N GLN A 180 -24.25 5.48 9.00
CA GLN A 180 -23.53 6.75 8.97
C GLN A 180 -22.01 6.56 8.86
N GLN A 181 -21.48 5.54 9.51
CA GLN A 181 -20.07 5.18 9.52
C GLN A 181 -19.65 4.61 8.16
N LEU A 182 -20.52 3.83 7.52
CA LEU A 182 -20.37 3.28 6.17
C LEU A 182 -20.41 4.38 5.10
N ILE A 183 -21.40 5.28 5.13
CA ILE A 183 -21.46 6.48 4.25
C ILE A 183 -20.17 7.29 4.35
N ALA A 184 -19.63 7.44 5.56
CA ALA A 184 -18.42 8.23 5.78
C ALA A 184 -17.12 7.59 5.25
N LEU A 185 -17.12 6.34 4.76
CA LEU A 185 -15.92 5.69 4.22
C LEU A 185 -15.52 6.24 2.84
N ASN A 186 -16.49 6.44 1.95
CA ASN A 186 -16.22 6.87 0.57
C ASN A 186 -17.36 7.77 0.05
N PRO A 187 -17.10 9.07 -0.20
CA PRO A 187 -18.13 10.01 -0.66
C PRO A 187 -18.61 9.74 -2.09
N HIS A 188 -17.95 8.85 -2.83
CA HIS A 188 -18.30 8.49 -4.22
C HIS A 188 -19.29 7.32 -4.31
N VAL A 189 -19.61 6.63 -3.20
CA VAL A 189 -20.52 5.46 -3.17
C VAL A 189 -21.83 5.83 -2.50
N HIS A 190 -22.97 5.54 -3.14
CA HIS A 190 -24.26 5.71 -2.48
C HIS A 190 -24.55 4.53 -1.55
N VAL A 191 -24.51 4.76 -0.22
CA VAL A 191 -24.79 3.74 0.78
C VAL A 191 -26.20 3.92 1.36
N SER A 192 -26.98 2.84 1.40
CA SER A 192 -28.34 2.82 1.98
C SER A 192 -28.53 1.63 2.92
N ALA A 193 -29.58 1.65 3.76
CA ALA A 193 -29.91 0.54 4.67
C ALA A 193 -31.36 0.06 4.47
N HIS A 194 -31.56 -1.26 4.51
CA HIS A 194 -32.87 -1.90 4.43
C HIS A 194 -33.13 -2.78 5.66
N THR A 195 -34.26 -2.57 6.35
CA THR A 195 -34.60 -3.30 7.59
C THR A 195 -35.72 -4.32 7.42
N GLY A 196 -36.31 -4.43 6.23
CA GLY A 196 -37.29 -5.47 5.89
C GLY A 196 -36.64 -6.81 5.54
N PRO A 197 -37.45 -7.87 5.34
CA PRO A 197 -36.96 -9.17 4.90
C PRO A 197 -36.42 -9.12 3.46
N LEU A 198 -35.45 -9.99 3.17
CA LEU A 198 -35.07 -10.30 1.79
C LEU A 198 -36.29 -10.82 1.03
N ASN A 199 -36.42 -10.38 -0.22
CA ASN A 199 -37.55 -10.71 -1.09
C ASN A 199 -37.12 -10.52 -2.55
N LYS A 200 -37.90 -11.07 -3.49
CA LYS A 200 -37.60 -11.03 -4.92
C LYS A 200 -37.46 -9.60 -5.44
N ASP A 201 -38.38 -8.72 -5.07
CA ASP A 201 -38.44 -7.35 -5.61
C ASP A 201 -37.26 -6.48 -5.12
N LEU A 202 -36.70 -6.79 -3.95
CA LEU A 202 -35.45 -6.20 -3.47
C LEU A 202 -34.25 -6.74 -4.25
N ILE A 203 -34.10 -8.06 -4.35
CA ILE A 203 -32.92 -8.70 -4.95
C ILE A 203 -32.74 -8.33 -6.43
N LEU A 204 -33.83 -8.23 -7.20
CA LEU A 204 -33.80 -7.85 -8.62
C LEU A 204 -33.34 -6.41 -8.90
N GLN A 205 -33.01 -5.61 -7.88
CA GLN A 205 -32.46 -4.25 -8.04
C GLN A 205 -30.92 -4.21 -8.08
N PHE A 206 -30.25 -5.35 -7.91
CA PHE A 206 -28.80 -5.43 -7.73
C PHE A 206 -28.12 -6.32 -8.76
N GLU A 207 -26.85 -6.03 -9.04
CA GLU A 207 -26.01 -6.80 -9.96
C GLU A 207 -25.20 -7.87 -9.22
N VAL A 208 -24.87 -7.61 -7.94
CA VAL A 208 -24.19 -8.54 -7.04
C VAL A 208 -24.93 -8.58 -5.70
N VAL A 209 -25.14 -9.79 -5.17
CA VAL A 209 -25.79 -10.04 -3.88
C VAL A 209 -24.86 -10.87 -3.00
N VAL A 210 -24.48 -10.32 -1.86
CA VAL A 210 -23.76 -11.04 -0.80
C VAL A 210 -24.74 -11.45 0.29
N LEU A 211 -24.77 -12.74 0.64
CA LEU A 211 -25.53 -13.27 1.77
C LEU A 211 -24.57 -13.68 2.90
N THR A 212 -24.83 -13.22 4.13
CA THR A 212 -24.10 -13.61 5.34
C THR A 212 -25.06 -13.95 6.48
N ASP A 213 -24.74 -14.96 7.29
CA ASP A 213 -25.56 -15.44 8.43
C ASP A 213 -27.02 -15.78 8.04
N SER A 214 -27.18 -16.34 6.85
CA SER A 214 -28.45 -16.69 6.21
C SER A 214 -28.81 -18.17 6.39
N SER A 215 -30.09 -18.55 6.26
CA SER A 215 -30.47 -19.97 6.30
C SER A 215 -30.16 -20.65 4.97
N LEU A 216 -29.91 -21.97 4.98
CA LEU A 216 -29.68 -22.75 3.76
C LEU A 216 -30.91 -22.76 2.83
N ASP A 217 -32.11 -22.59 3.38
CA ASP A 217 -33.34 -22.47 2.60
C ASP A 217 -33.41 -21.10 1.89
N ASP A 218 -33.06 -20.00 2.57
CA ASP A 218 -32.90 -18.67 1.96
C ASP A 218 -31.81 -18.68 0.87
N GLN A 219 -30.65 -19.28 1.17
CA GLN A 219 -29.52 -19.40 0.23
C GLN A 219 -29.93 -20.14 -1.04
N LYS A 220 -30.67 -21.25 -0.94
CA LYS A 220 -31.21 -21.99 -2.09
C LYS A 220 -32.24 -21.16 -2.84
N GLN A 221 -33.20 -20.55 -2.16
CA GLN A 221 -34.25 -19.74 -2.79
C GLN A 221 -33.69 -18.52 -3.53
N PHE A 222 -32.79 -17.76 -2.90
CA PHE A 222 -32.23 -16.54 -3.46
C PHE A 222 -31.06 -16.81 -4.41
N GLY A 223 -30.32 -17.90 -4.24
CA GLY A 223 -29.32 -18.33 -5.22
C GLY A 223 -29.95 -18.72 -6.55
N GLU A 224 -31.01 -19.53 -6.53
CA GLU A 224 -31.79 -19.88 -7.73
C GLU A 224 -32.35 -18.63 -8.43
N LEU A 225 -32.86 -17.67 -7.65
CA LEU A 225 -33.32 -16.38 -8.17
C LEU A 225 -32.17 -15.57 -8.82
N CYS A 226 -31.00 -15.54 -8.20
CA CYS A 226 -29.86 -14.78 -8.72
C CYS A 226 -29.32 -15.41 -10.02
N HIS A 227 -29.07 -16.72 -10.01
CA HIS A 227 -28.56 -17.48 -11.16
C HIS A 227 -29.47 -17.31 -12.39
N SER A 228 -30.77 -17.54 -12.22
CA SER A 228 -31.78 -17.42 -13.29
C SER A 228 -31.99 -16.01 -13.85
N HIS A 229 -31.45 -14.97 -13.20
CA HIS A 229 -31.55 -13.57 -13.63
C HIS A 229 -30.18 -12.93 -13.92
N GLY A 230 -29.08 -13.69 -13.90
CA GLY A 230 -27.72 -13.17 -14.17
C GLY A 230 -27.15 -12.25 -13.09
N ILE A 231 -27.70 -12.33 -11.87
CA ILE A 231 -27.22 -11.62 -10.67
C ILE A 231 -26.14 -12.49 -10.02
N LYS A 232 -25.02 -11.87 -9.62
CA LYS A 232 -23.84 -12.59 -9.13
C LYS A 232 -24.01 -12.83 -7.64
N LEU A 233 -24.08 -14.09 -7.24
CA LEU A 233 -24.27 -14.50 -5.85
C LEU A 233 -22.91 -14.75 -5.19
N ILE A 234 -22.76 -14.22 -3.98
CA ILE A 234 -21.70 -14.60 -3.05
C ILE A 234 -22.37 -14.99 -1.73
N ILE A 235 -22.01 -16.14 -1.17
CA ILE A 235 -22.42 -16.54 0.18
C ILE A 235 -21.16 -16.62 1.02
N ALA A 236 -21.17 -16.04 2.21
CA ALA A 236 -20.04 -16.11 3.14
C ALA A 236 -20.54 -16.26 4.57
N ASP A 237 -20.02 -17.25 5.30
CA ASP A 237 -20.33 -17.46 6.72
C ASP A 237 -19.06 -17.73 7.52
N THR A 238 -19.03 -17.17 8.73
CA THR A 238 -18.05 -17.48 9.78
C THR A 238 -18.78 -18.08 10.98
N LYS A 239 -18.16 -19.10 11.59
CA LYS A 239 -18.66 -19.82 12.77
C LYS A 239 -17.46 -20.24 13.61
N GLY A 240 -17.16 -19.49 14.67
CA GLY A 240 -15.99 -19.71 15.50
C GLY A 240 -14.68 -19.56 14.72
N LEU A 241 -13.89 -20.64 14.67
CA LEU A 241 -12.61 -20.70 13.95
C LEU A 241 -12.73 -21.24 12.52
N CYS A 242 -13.95 -21.41 12.00
CA CYS A 242 -14.21 -21.81 10.61
C CYS A 242 -14.84 -20.68 9.79
N GLY A 243 -14.52 -20.67 8.50
CA GLY A 243 -15.18 -19.86 7.48
C GLY A 243 -15.50 -20.68 6.23
N GLN A 244 -16.61 -20.34 5.58
CA GLN A 244 -16.95 -20.80 4.24
C GLN A 244 -17.22 -19.61 3.31
N LEU A 245 -16.97 -19.79 2.02
CA LEU A 245 -17.35 -18.85 0.97
C LEU A 245 -17.76 -19.62 -0.29
N PHE A 246 -18.84 -19.17 -0.95
CA PHE A 246 -19.33 -19.70 -2.22
C PHE A 246 -19.55 -18.56 -3.22
N CYS A 247 -19.22 -18.80 -4.48
CA CYS A 247 -19.52 -17.89 -5.59
C CYS A 247 -20.32 -18.59 -6.70
N ASP A 248 -21.32 -17.90 -7.23
CA ASP A 248 -22.06 -18.26 -8.43
C ASP A 248 -22.32 -17.00 -9.26
N PHE A 249 -21.57 -16.83 -10.34
CA PHE A 249 -21.69 -15.68 -11.24
C PHE A 249 -22.51 -16.02 -12.51
N GLY A 250 -23.27 -17.12 -12.49
CA GLY A 250 -24.14 -17.60 -13.57
C GLY A 250 -23.45 -18.48 -14.61
N GLU A 251 -24.23 -19.01 -15.55
CA GLU A 251 -23.74 -19.92 -16.61
C GLU A 251 -22.57 -19.36 -17.43
N LYS A 252 -22.44 -18.04 -17.59
CA LYS A 252 -21.49 -17.40 -18.52
C LYS A 252 -20.95 -16.10 -17.94
N PHE A 253 -19.82 -16.19 -17.26
CA PHE A 253 -19.10 -15.05 -16.70
C PHE A 253 -17.78 -14.81 -17.46
N GLU A 254 -17.58 -13.61 -18.00
CA GLU A 254 -16.37 -13.26 -18.75
C GLU A 254 -15.28 -12.69 -17.83
N VAL A 255 -14.14 -13.38 -17.76
CA VAL A 255 -12.91 -12.90 -17.12
C VAL A 255 -12.02 -12.32 -18.21
N LEU A 256 -11.88 -10.99 -18.22
CA LEU A 256 -11.11 -10.23 -19.22
C LEU A 256 -9.59 -10.22 -18.93
N ASP A 257 -9.24 -10.43 -17.66
CA ASP A 257 -7.88 -10.43 -17.13
C ASP A 257 -7.85 -11.41 -15.94
N GLN A 258 -7.12 -12.52 -16.06
CA GLN A 258 -7.15 -13.63 -15.10
C GLN A 258 -6.21 -13.45 -13.90
N ASP A 259 -5.06 -12.80 -14.11
CA ASP A 259 -3.95 -12.73 -13.17
C ASP A 259 -3.67 -11.31 -12.64
N GLY A 260 -4.02 -10.27 -13.42
CA GLY A 260 -3.69 -8.87 -13.13
C GLY A 260 -2.21 -8.53 -13.24
N GLU A 261 -1.39 -9.41 -13.82
CA GLU A 261 0.00 -9.12 -14.16
C GLU A 261 0.08 -8.19 -15.38
N ALA A 262 1.19 -7.49 -15.51
CA ALA A 262 1.46 -6.76 -16.75
C ALA A 262 1.69 -7.77 -17.90
N PRO A 263 1.08 -7.58 -19.09
CA PRO A 263 1.32 -8.46 -20.22
C PRO A 263 2.80 -8.57 -20.55
N ALA A 264 3.30 -9.78 -20.74
CA ALA A 264 4.71 -10.03 -21.00
C ALA A 264 5.14 -9.38 -22.34
N SER A 265 6.27 -8.65 -22.33
CA SER A 265 6.81 -7.97 -23.50
C SER A 265 8.31 -8.21 -23.59
N VAL A 266 8.79 -8.62 -24.77
CA VAL A 266 10.17 -9.11 -24.98
C VAL A 266 10.74 -8.60 -26.30
N MET A 267 12.02 -8.23 -26.28
CA MET A 267 12.78 -7.80 -27.46
C MET A 267 13.19 -9.01 -28.30
N ILE A 268 13.14 -8.84 -29.63
CA ILE A 268 13.47 -9.89 -30.60
C ILE A 268 14.92 -9.75 -31.04
N GLN A 269 15.65 -10.87 -31.03
CA GLN A 269 16.99 -11.00 -31.58
C GLN A 269 16.94 -11.51 -33.03
N HIS A 270 16.12 -12.53 -33.30
CA HIS A 270 15.99 -13.18 -34.61
C HIS A 270 14.61 -13.82 -34.81
N ILE A 271 14.14 -13.93 -36.05
CA ILE A 271 12.96 -14.72 -36.43
C ILE A 271 13.33 -15.63 -37.61
N SER A 272 13.21 -16.95 -37.46
CA SER A 272 13.44 -17.87 -38.58
C SER A 272 12.27 -17.83 -39.57
N LYS A 273 12.59 -18.00 -40.84
CA LYS A 273 11.65 -18.14 -41.96
C LYS A 273 11.40 -19.62 -42.22
N ASP A 274 10.50 -20.20 -41.44
CA ASP A 274 10.23 -21.64 -41.40
C ASP A 274 8.75 -21.94 -41.04
N ASN A 275 8.37 -23.22 -41.01
CA ASN A 275 7.07 -23.68 -40.55
C ASN A 275 7.23 -24.73 -39.42
N PRO A 276 6.99 -24.35 -38.13
CA PRO A 276 6.63 -23.01 -37.65
C PRO A 276 7.83 -22.05 -37.63
N GLY A 277 7.59 -20.75 -37.76
CA GLY A 277 8.62 -19.73 -37.54
C GLY A 277 9.06 -19.73 -36.07
N VAL A 278 10.35 -19.50 -35.82
CA VAL A 278 10.95 -19.51 -34.47
C VAL A 278 11.49 -18.12 -34.14
N VAL A 279 10.93 -17.51 -33.11
CA VAL A 279 11.38 -16.24 -32.53
C VAL A 279 12.41 -16.52 -31.45
N ILE A 280 13.59 -15.92 -31.58
CA ILE A 280 14.65 -15.91 -30.58
C ILE A 280 14.64 -14.52 -29.93
N CYS A 281 14.56 -14.51 -28.59
CA CYS A 281 14.54 -13.32 -27.76
C CYS A 281 15.97 -12.87 -27.42
N THR A 282 16.14 -11.65 -26.91
CA THR A 282 17.42 -11.22 -26.34
C THR A 282 17.74 -11.93 -25.01
N ASP A 283 19.02 -12.23 -24.77
CA ASP A 283 19.49 -12.99 -23.60
C ASP A 283 19.36 -12.25 -22.25
N ASP A 284 18.97 -10.96 -22.23
CA ASP A 284 18.94 -10.13 -21.02
C ASP A 284 17.84 -10.56 -20.03
N ARG A 285 16.69 -11.03 -20.54
CA ARG A 285 15.55 -11.50 -19.73
C ARG A 285 14.79 -12.63 -20.41
N LYS A 286 14.25 -13.54 -19.61
CA LYS A 286 13.34 -14.60 -20.09
C LYS A 286 12.04 -13.98 -20.59
N HIS A 287 11.44 -14.53 -21.65
CA HIS A 287 10.25 -13.95 -22.29
C HIS A 287 8.96 -13.96 -21.45
N GLY A 288 8.87 -14.78 -20.40
CA GLY A 288 7.71 -14.86 -19.50
C GLY A 288 6.46 -15.56 -20.06
N LEU A 289 6.25 -15.53 -21.38
CA LEU A 289 5.15 -16.20 -22.11
C LEU A 289 5.01 -17.70 -21.77
N THR A 290 3.77 -18.20 -21.84
CA THR A 290 3.39 -19.62 -21.70
C THR A 290 2.91 -20.21 -23.03
N ASP A 291 2.83 -21.54 -23.13
CA ASP A 291 2.14 -22.20 -24.25
C ASP A 291 0.68 -21.71 -24.37
N GLY A 292 0.21 -21.50 -25.60
CA GLY A 292 -1.14 -21.02 -25.91
C GLY A 292 -1.37 -19.53 -25.64
N ALA A 293 -0.39 -18.81 -25.09
CA ALA A 293 -0.42 -17.35 -25.05
C ALA A 293 -0.47 -16.78 -26.47
N LYS A 294 -1.00 -15.56 -26.63
CA LYS A 294 -0.99 -14.86 -27.92
C LYS A 294 -0.20 -13.57 -27.84
N VAL A 295 0.58 -13.28 -28.87
CA VAL A 295 1.40 -12.06 -28.95
C VAL A 295 1.07 -11.25 -30.20
N VAL A 296 1.19 -9.93 -30.08
CA VAL A 296 1.31 -9.03 -31.24
C VAL A 296 2.77 -8.63 -31.42
N PHE A 297 3.15 -8.41 -32.68
CA PHE A 297 4.48 -7.95 -33.06
C PHE A 297 4.44 -6.46 -33.40
N SER A 298 5.51 -5.75 -33.04
CA SER A 298 5.77 -4.38 -33.48
C SER A 298 7.25 -4.21 -33.80
N GLU A 299 7.59 -3.17 -34.58
CA GLU A 299 8.96 -2.76 -34.94
C GLU A 299 9.85 -3.79 -35.68
N VAL A 300 9.32 -4.95 -36.10
CA VAL A 300 10.10 -5.97 -36.84
C VAL A 300 10.51 -5.41 -38.21
N GLN A 301 11.82 -5.38 -38.51
CA GLN A 301 12.37 -4.97 -39.81
C GLN A 301 12.67 -6.18 -40.70
N GLY A 302 12.59 -6.01 -42.02
CA GLY A 302 12.57 -7.10 -42.98
C GLY A 302 11.20 -7.81 -43.01
N MET A 303 10.93 -8.65 -42.02
CA MET A 303 9.70 -9.47 -41.87
C MET A 303 8.49 -8.65 -41.38
N THR A 304 8.19 -7.56 -42.10
CA THR A 304 7.20 -6.53 -41.72
C THR A 304 5.75 -7.01 -41.71
N GLU A 305 5.47 -8.17 -42.31
CA GLU A 305 4.16 -8.83 -42.31
C GLU A 305 3.67 -9.09 -40.88
N LEU A 306 4.57 -9.50 -39.98
CA LEU A 306 4.26 -9.79 -38.57
C LEU A 306 3.66 -8.59 -37.83
N ASN A 307 4.14 -7.37 -38.11
CA ASN A 307 3.66 -6.13 -37.47
C ASN A 307 2.19 -5.82 -37.77
N ASN A 308 1.60 -6.50 -38.76
CA ASN A 308 0.23 -6.28 -39.23
C ASN A 308 -0.70 -7.48 -38.94
N LEU A 309 -0.18 -8.53 -38.27
CA LEU A 309 -0.99 -9.70 -37.91
C LEU A 309 -1.87 -9.44 -36.68
N LYS A 310 -2.98 -10.18 -36.62
CA LYS A 310 -3.76 -10.36 -35.38
C LYS A 310 -2.94 -11.19 -34.37
N PRO A 311 -3.26 -11.15 -33.06
CA PRO A 311 -2.49 -11.85 -32.03
C PRO A 311 -2.22 -13.32 -32.39
N VAL A 312 -0.94 -13.66 -32.53
CA VAL A 312 -0.44 -14.95 -33.00
C VAL A 312 -0.21 -15.87 -31.80
N GLU A 313 -0.65 -17.12 -31.92
CA GLU A 313 -0.47 -18.13 -30.86
C GLU A 313 1.00 -18.55 -30.71
N VAL A 314 1.43 -18.70 -29.47
CA VAL A 314 2.80 -19.00 -29.05
C VAL A 314 2.92 -20.42 -28.54
N LYS A 315 3.97 -21.11 -28.97
CA LYS A 315 4.43 -22.36 -28.38
C LYS A 315 5.86 -22.21 -27.86
N VAL A 316 6.07 -22.41 -26.57
CA VAL A 316 7.36 -22.17 -25.91
C VAL A 316 8.34 -23.31 -26.24
N GLY A 317 9.52 -22.97 -26.76
CA GLY A 317 10.60 -23.93 -27.00
C GLY A 317 11.63 -23.97 -25.88
N GLY A 318 11.85 -22.82 -25.22
CA GLY A 318 12.72 -22.66 -24.06
C GLY A 318 12.70 -21.19 -23.59
N PRO A 319 13.33 -20.84 -22.46
CA PRO A 319 13.13 -19.55 -21.78
C PRO A 319 13.48 -18.27 -22.58
N TYR A 320 14.13 -18.42 -23.74
CA TYR A 320 14.54 -17.34 -24.65
C TYR A 320 14.07 -17.57 -26.10
N PHE A 321 13.26 -18.60 -26.39
CA PHE A 321 12.76 -18.83 -27.76
C PHE A 321 11.42 -19.56 -27.79
N PHE A 322 10.58 -19.18 -28.75
CA PHE A 322 9.25 -19.73 -28.96
C PHE A 322 8.91 -19.79 -30.45
N SER A 323 8.02 -20.69 -30.83
CA SER A 323 7.51 -20.78 -32.20
C SER A 323 6.12 -20.17 -32.35
N ILE A 324 5.84 -19.73 -33.57
CA ILE A 324 4.63 -18.99 -33.98
C ILE A 324 4.00 -19.65 -35.22
N CYS A 325 3.26 -18.89 -36.04
CA CYS A 325 2.69 -19.38 -37.29
C CYS A 325 3.75 -19.77 -38.34
N ASP A 326 3.30 -20.30 -39.47
CA ASP A 326 4.14 -20.41 -40.68
C ASP A 326 4.64 -19.02 -41.10
N THR A 327 5.94 -18.91 -41.33
CA THR A 327 6.63 -17.68 -41.78
C THR A 327 7.34 -17.88 -43.12
N SER A 328 7.32 -19.09 -43.69
CA SER A 328 8.07 -19.46 -44.91
C SER A 328 7.73 -18.59 -46.13
N ALA A 329 6.53 -18.02 -46.16
CA ALA A 329 6.04 -17.13 -47.21
C ALA A 329 6.33 -15.63 -46.98
N PHE A 330 6.89 -15.24 -45.83
CA PHE A 330 7.17 -13.84 -45.48
C PHE A 330 8.53 -13.35 -46.00
N SER A 331 8.77 -12.06 -45.90
CA SER A 331 10.07 -11.41 -46.12
C SER A 331 11.12 -11.92 -45.12
N GLU A 332 12.41 -11.86 -45.48
CA GLU A 332 13.48 -12.22 -44.54
C GLU A 332 13.48 -11.28 -43.34
N TYR A 333 13.81 -11.80 -42.15
CA TYR A 333 14.03 -10.97 -40.97
C TYR A 333 15.37 -10.22 -41.10
N GLU A 334 15.36 -8.90 -40.84
CA GLU A 334 16.57 -8.08 -40.81
C GLU A 334 17.04 -7.84 -39.38
N ARG A 335 16.21 -7.20 -38.54
CA ARG A 335 16.55 -6.79 -37.17
C ARG A 335 15.35 -6.28 -36.37
N GLY A 336 15.50 -6.33 -35.05
CA GLY A 336 14.66 -5.65 -34.07
C GLY A 336 13.25 -6.23 -33.95
N GLY A 337 12.40 -5.48 -33.27
CA GLY A 337 11.03 -5.87 -32.99
C GLY A 337 10.78 -6.25 -31.55
N VAL A 338 9.50 -6.19 -31.18
CA VAL A 338 8.99 -6.52 -29.85
C VAL A 338 7.80 -7.46 -30.00
N ALA A 339 7.77 -8.54 -29.22
CA ALA A 339 6.59 -9.39 -29.06
C ALA A 339 5.92 -9.04 -27.72
N THR A 340 4.64 -8.72 -27.74
CA THR A 340 3.86 -8.36 -26.54
C THR A 340 2.61 -9.21 -26.40
N GLU A 341 2.42 -9.81 -25.23
CA GLU A 341 1.27 -10.63 -24.85
C GLU A 341 -0.04 -9.84 -24.96
N VAL A 342 -1.09 -10.51 -25.45
CA VAL A 342 -2.46 -10.00 -25.45
C VAL A 342 -3.32 -10.96 -24.62
N LYS A 343 -3.54 -10.62 -23.34
CA LYS A 343 -4.46 -11.34 -22.45
C LYS A 343 -5.79 -11.59 -23.17
N GLN A 344 -6.24 -12.84 -23.17
CA GLN A 344 -7.47 -13.26 -23.86
C GLN A 344 -8.61 -13.37 -22.83
N PRO A 345 -9.82 -12.86 -23.13
CA PRO A 345 -10.99 -13.14 -22.30
C PRO A 345 -11.29 -14.64 -22.21
N VAL A 346 -11.67 -15.09 -21.01
CA VAL A 346 -12.06 -16.47 -20.72
C VAL A 346 -13.44 -16.51 -20.11
N THR A 347 -14.36 -17.26 -20.72
CA THR A 347 -15.69 -17.50 -20.15
C THR A 347 -15.64 -18.65 -19.15
N LEU A 348 -16.03 -18.38 -17.91
CA LEU A 348 -16.27 -19.37 -16.87
C LEU A 348 -17.77 -19.66 -16.76
N ASN A 349 -18.10 -20.89 -16.35
CA ASN A 349 -19.48 -21.35 -16.17
C ASN A 349 -19.65 -21.81 -14.71
N PHE A 350 -20.55 -21.17 -13.97
CA PHE A 350 -20.85 -21.51 -12.58
C PHE A 350 -22.07 -22.43 -12.52
N LYS A 351 -22.11 -23.37 -11.58
CA LYS A 351 -23.30 -24.16 -11.27
C LYS A 351 -24.15 -23.44 -10.23
N PRO A 352 -25.49 -23.53 -10.31
CA PRO A 352 -26.37 -23.01 -9.26
C PRO A 352 -26.11 -23.75 -7.95
N LEU A 353 -26.34 -23.06 -6.82
CA LEU A 353 -26.05 -23.57 -5.47
C LEU A 353 -26.62 -24.98 -5.21
N HIS A 354 -27.82 -25.28 -5.75
CA HIS A 354 -28.49 -26.55 -5.49
C HIS A 354 -27.78 -27.76 -6.12
N GLU A 355 -27.06 -27.57 -7.24
CA GLU A 355 -26.15 -28.58 -7.79
C GLU A 355 -24.81 -28.55 -7.04
N ALA A 356 -24.24 -27.36 -6.85
CA ALA A 356 -22.91 -27.16 -6.29
C ALA A 356 -22.75 -27.64 -4.82
N LEU A 357 -23.85 -27.82 -4.07
CA LEU A 357 -23.85 -28.43 -2.73
C LEU A 357 -23.60 -29.94 -2.70
N ASN A 358 -23.61 -30.61 -3.86
CA ASN A 358 -23.35 -32.05 -3.99
C ASN A 358 -22.03 -32.35 -4.73
N ASP A 359 -21.50 -31.36 -5.46
CA ASP A 359 -20.32 -31.49 -6.28
C ASP A 359 -19.05 -31.14 -5.49
N HIS A 360 -18.34 -32.18 -5.08
CA HIS A 360 -17.15 -32.08 -4.25
C HIS A 360 -15.88 -31.71 -5.05
N GLU A 361 -15.94 -31.67 -6.39
CA GLU A 361 -14.84 -31.21 -7.25
C GLU A 361 -14.73 -29.68 -7.29
N LEU A 362 -15.77 -28.96 -6.85
CA LEU A 362 -15.82 -27.49 -6.80
C LEU A 362 -15.11 -26.86 -5.57
N LEU A 363 -14.49 -27.68 -4.71
CA LEU A 363 -13.79 -27.24 -3.51
C LEU A 363 -12.36 -26.78 -3.84
N ILE A 364 -12.09 -25.50 -3.62
CA ILE A 364 -10.76 -24.91 -3.80
C ILE A 364 -9.97 -25.01 -2.49
N TRP A 365 -8.77 -25.59 -2.59
CA TRP A 365 -7.90 -25.88 -1.45
C TRP A 365 -7.13 -24.62 -1.00
N THR A 366 -7.45 -24.12 0.19
CA THR A 366 -6.74 -23.00 0.85
C THR A 366 -5.46 -23.45 1.57
N ASP A 367 -5.41 -24.70 1.99
CA ASP A 367 -4.26 -25.34 2.64
C ASP A 367 -4.18 -26.81 2.17
N PHE A 368 -3.09 -27.17 1.51
CA PHE A 368 -2.84 -28.52 0.98
C PHE A 368 -2.61 -29.56 2.08
N GLY A 369 -2.30 -29.14 3.32
CA GLY A 369 -2.25 -30.02 4.49
C GLY A 369 -3.61 -30.35 5.09
N LYS A 370 -4.69 -29.67 4.67
CA LYS A 370 -6.04 -29.75 5.28
C LYS A 370 -7.14 -30.25 4.34
N ILE A 371 -6.80 -30.83 3.17
CA ILE A 371 -7.76 -31.20 2.11
C ILE A 371 -8.97 -32.02 2.64
N SER A 372 -8.74 -33.13 3.35
CA SER A 372 -9.83 -33.96 3.88
C SER A 372 -10.62 -33.31 5.02
N ARG A 373 -9.99 -32.38 5.77
CA ARG A 373 -10.70 -31.51 6.72
C ARG A 373 -11.62 -30.53 5.99
N HIS A 374 -11.20 -29.93 4.88
CA HIS A 374 -12.03 -29.02 4.10
C HIS A 374 -13.22 -29.74 3.44
N GLN A 375 -13.03 -30.97 2.93
CA GLN A 375 -14.12 -31.85 2.50
C GLN A 375 -15.09 -32.17 3.65
N THR A 376 -14.56 -32.48 4.84
CA THR A 376 -15.37 -32.69 6.05
C THR A 376 -16.17 -31.44 6.44
N LEU A 377 -15.56 -30.25 6.35
CA LEU A 377 -16.20 -28.98 6.69
C LEU A 377 -17.35 -28.64 5.73
N HIS A 378 -17.27 -29.02 4.45
CA HIS A 378 -18.40 -28.85 3.52
C HIS A 378 -19.66 -29.57 4.01
N LEU A 379 -19.54 -30.83 4.44
CA LEU A 379 -20.64 -31.57 5.08
C LEU A 379 -21.01 -30.98 6.46
N ALA A 380 -20.04 -30.49 7.22
CA ALA A 380 -20.26 -29.96 8.56
C ALA A 380 -21.04 -28.62 8.58
N PHE A 381 -20.84 -27.74 7.59
CA PHE A 381 -21.67 -26.54 7.43
C PHE A 381 -23.10 -26.89 6.98
N GLN A 382 -23.27 -27.84 6.05
CA GLN A 382 -24.61 -28.34 5.69
C GLN A 382 -25.33 -28.94 6.92
N ALA A 383 -24.65 -29.78 7.70
CA ALA A 383 -25.16 -30.34 8.95
C ALA A 383 -25.47 -29.27 10.00
N LEU A 384 -24.71 -28.15 10.04
CA LEU A 384 -24.95 -27.04 10.97
C LEU A 384 -26.24 -26.30 10.63
N HIS A 385 -26.56 -26.11 9.34
CA HIS A 385 -27.86 -25.56 8.95
C HIS A 385 -29.02 -26.48 9.33
N GLU A 386 -28.91 -27.80 9.12
CA GLU A 386 -29.96 -28.75 9.53
C GLU A 386 -30.08 -28.87 11.07
N PHE A 387 -28.96 -28.78 11.81
CA PHE A 387 -28.99 -28.65 13.28
C PHE A 387 -29.78 -27.39 13.70
N VAL A 388 -29.48 -26.23 13.11
CA VAL A 388 -30.19 -24.97 13.41
C VAL A 388 -31.67 -25.06 13.06
N LYS A 389 -32.01 -25.69 11.94
CA LYS A 389 -33.39 -25.92 11.48
C LYS A 389 -34.19 -26.81 12.43
N LYS A 390 -33.56 -27.86 12.97
CA LYS A 390 -34.15 -28.78 13.97
C LYS A 390 -34.25 -28.16 15.37
N GLU A 391 -33.16 -27.60 15.87
CA GLU A 391 -33.02 -27.17 17.28
C GLU A 391 -33.41 -25.70 17.50
N GLN A 392 -33.67 -24.94 16.43
CA GLN A 392 -33.99 -23.51 16.41
C GLN A 392 -32.92 -22.62 17.08
N ARG A 393 -31.66 -23.07 17.05
CA ARG A 393 -30.50 -22.44 17.69
C ARG A 393 -29.20 -22.99 17.09
N LEU A 394 -28.10 -22.23 17.21
CA LEU A 394 -26.76 -22.79 17.09
C LEU A 394 -26.44 -23.74 18.26
N PRO A 395 -25.54 -24.73 18.06
CA PRO A 395 -24.94 -25.52 19.14
C PRO A 395 -24.50 -24.65 20.31
N ARG A 396 -24.56 -25.18 21.53
CA ARG A 396 -24.04 -24.50 22.73
C ARG A 396 -22.51 -24.63 22.74
N SER A 397 -21.83 -23.54 23.07
CA SER A 397 -20.37 -23.50 23.17
C SER A 397 -19.87 -24.66 24.04
N TRP A 398 -18.91 -25.42 23.52
CA TRP A 398 -18.26 -26.57 24.18
C TRP A 398 -19.17 -27.75 24.62
N CYS A 399 -20.45 -27.76 24.25
CA CYS A 399 -21.40 -28.76 24.72
C CYS A 399 -21.34 -30.07 23.93
N GLN A 400 -20.86 -31.14 24.57
CA GLN A 400 -20.63 -32.44 23.91
C GLN A 400 -21.89 -33.06 23.30
N SER A 401 -23.07 -32.93 23.92
CA SER A 401 -24.32 -33.48 23.36
C SER A 401 -24.71 -32.83 22.03
N ASP A 402 -24.42 -31.54 21.88
CA ASP A 402 -24.69 -30.81 20.64
C ASP A 402 -23.62 -31.16 19.57
N ALA A 403 -22.38 -31.45 19.99
CA ALA A 403 -21.31 -31.92 19.11
C ALA A 403 -21.53 -33.36 18.60
N ASP A 404 -21.97 -34.28 19.45
CA ASP A 404 -22.39 -35.64 19.04
C ASP A 404 -23.58 -35.58 18.09
N SER A 405 -24.54 -34.68 18.34
CA SER A 405 -25.71 -34.49 17.47
C SER A 405 -25.34 -33.93 16.10
N LEU A 406 -24.41 -32.97 16.03
CA LEU A 406 -23.90 -32.46 14.74
C LEU A 406 -23.14 -33.55 13.98
N LEU A 407 -22.28 -34.32 14.68
CA LEU A 407 -21.51 -35.41 14.07
C LEU A 407 -22.40 -36.54 13.54
N ALA A 408 -23.53 -36.83 14.17
CA ALA A 408 -24.52 -37.76 13.64
C ALA A 408 -25.05 -37.30 12.27
N ILE A 409 -25.45 -36.03 12.15
CA ILE A 409 -25.94 -35.46 10.88
C ILE A 409 -24.83 -35.47 9.81
N VAL A 410 -23.57 -35.17 10.17
CA VAL A 410 -22.45 -35.25 9.21
C VAL A 410 -22.21 -36.69 8.73
N ARG A 411 -22.32 -37.69 9.60
CA ARG A 411 -22.21 -39.11 9.22
C ARG A 411 -23.38 -39.56 8.32
N GLU A 412 -24.59 -39.03 8.54
CA GLU A 412 -25.74 -39.26 7.67
C GLU A 412 -25.54 -38.65 6.27
N LEU A 413 -25.04 -37.41 6.18
CA LEU A 413 -24.66 -36.78 4.90
C LEU A 413 -23.54 -37.54 4.20
N ASN A 414 -22.54 -38.03 4.94
CA ASN A 414 -21.42 -38.77 4.34
C ASN A 414 -21.83 -40.14 3.76
N ALA A 415 -23.00 -40.69 4.12
CA ALA A 415 -23.53 -41.89 3.47
C ALA A 415 -23.86 -41.66 1.97
N ALA A 416 -24.14 -40.41 1.58
CA ALA A 416 -24.32 -39.99 0.20
C ALA A 416 -23.02 -39.46 -0.44
N ALA A 417 -22.24 -38.66 0.29
CA ALA A 417 -21.00 -38.05 -0.22
C ALA A 417 -19.80 -39.01 -0.34
N GLN A 418 -19.79 -40.11 0.44
CA GLN A 418 -18.80 -41.18 0.39
C GLN A 418 -17.33 -40.72 0.56
N LEU A 419 -17.08 -39.69 1.36
CA LEU A 419 -15.72 -39.24 1.70
C LEU A 419 -14.96 -40.35 2.44
N GLU A 420 -13.79 -40.73 1.93
CA GLU A 420 -12.93 -41.79 2.49
C GLU A 420 -12.43 -41.49 3.91
N GLN A 421 -12.21 -40.19 4.21
CA GLN A 421 -11.74 -39.72 5.51
C GLN A 421 -12.65 -38.61 6.04
N LEU A 422 -13.11 -38.75 7.27
CA LEU A 422 -13.92 -37.76 7.98
C LEU A 422 -13.15 -37.23 9.21
N ASP A 423 -12.85 -35.93 9.25
CA ASP A 423 -12.23 -35.27 10.41
C ASP A 423 -13.29 -35.00 11.50
N GLU A 424 -13.64 -36.04 12.27
CA GLU A 424 -14.64 -35.92 13.35
C GLU A 424 -14.22 -34.92 14.44
N ALA A 425 -12.92 -34.65 14.58
CA ALA A 425 -12.41 -33.64 15.50
C ALA A 425 -12.71 -32.23 15.00
N ALA A 426 -12.59 -31.97 13.70
CA ALA A 426 -13.04 -30.72 13.08
C ALA A 426 -14.55 -30.50 13.24
N VAL A 427 -15.38 -31.53 13.04
CA VAL A 427 -16.84 -31.43 13.26
C VAL A 427 -17.17 -31.07 14.72
N ARG A 428 -16.48 -31.69 15.68
CA ARG A 428 -16.62 -31.39 17.11
C ARG A 428 -16.15 -29.98 17.45
N ASN A 429 -14.97 -29.55 16.96
CA ASN A 429 -14.46 -28.19 17.17
C ASN A 429 -15.39 -27.13 16.55
N LEU A 430 -15.97 -27.39 15.35
CA LEU A 430 -16.97 -26.52 14.74
C LEU A 430 -18.20 -26.39 15.66
N SER A 431 -18.78 -27.49 16.14
CA SER A 431 -19.93 -27.45 17.06
C SER A 431 -19.60 -26.68 18.35
N CYS A 432 -18.47 -27.01 18.99
CA CYS A 432 -18.03 -26.37 20.23
C CYS A 432 -17.76 -24.87 20.09
N THR A 433 -17.45 -24.38 18.87
CA THR A 433 -17.14 -22.96 18.60
C THR A 433 -18.20 -22.26 17.73
N ALA A 434 -19.32 -22.90 17.39
CA ALA A 434 -20.28 -22.41 16.39
C ALA A 434 -20.92 -21.05 16.70
N ARG A 435 -20.97 -20.66 17.98
CA ARG A 435 -21.44 -19.34 18.45
C ARG A 435 -20.37 -18.25 18.41
N GLY A 436 -19.13 -18.63 18.15
CA GLY A 436 -17.99 -17.73 18.15
C GLY A 436 -18.07 -16.73 17.01
N ASP A 437 -17.83 -15.46 17.33
CA ASP A 437 -17.76 -14.35 16.38
C ASP A 437 -16.42 -13.65 16.55
N LEU A 438 -15.50 -13.89 15.61
CA LEU A 438 -14.09 -13.54 15.74
C LEU A 438 -13.69 -12.48 14.71
N ALA A 439 -13.21 -11.33 15.19
CA ALA A 439 -12.73 -10.25 14.33
C ALA A 439 -11.68 -10.69 13.28
N PRO A 440 -10.68 -11.54 13.58
CA PRO A 440 -9.73 -12.00 12.54
C PRO A 440 -10.39 -12.86 11.45
N MET A 441 -11.33 -13.73 11.80
CA MET A 441 -12.05 -14.58 10.83
C MET A 441 -12.95 -13.74 9.92
N ASN A 442 -13.66 -12.77 10.51
CA ASN A 442 -14.49 -11.83 9.76
C ASN A 442 -13.64 -10.90 8.88
N ALA A 443 -12.48 -10.44 9.37
CA ALA A 443 -11.51 -9.67 8.61
C ALA A 443 -10.99 -10.44 7.38
N PHE A 444 -10.69 -11.73 7.54
CA PHE A 444 -10.22 -12.59 6.44
C PHE A 444 -11.35 -12.88 5.43
N ILE A 445 -12.41 -13.59 5.85
CA ILE A 445 -13.47 -14.04 4.93
C ILE A 445 -14.23 -12.85 4.33
N GLY A 446 -14.45 -11.76 5.08
CA GLY A 446 -15.10 -10.55 4.58
C GLY A 446 -14.25 -9.74 3.60
N SER A 447 -12.91 -9.85 3.68
CA SER A 447 -12.03 -9.29 2.65
C SER A 447 -11.97 -10.14 1.39
N VAL A 448 -12.04 -11.48 1.52
CA VAL A 448 -12.20 -12.37 0.35
C VAL A 448 -13.55 -12.13 -0.32
N ALA A 449 -14.65 -12.11 0.42
CA ALA A 449 -16.00 -11.83 -0.11
C ALA A 449 -16.08 -10.48 -0.82
N ALA A 450 -15.48 -9.43 -0.24
CA ALA A 450 -15.39 -8.13 -0.90
C ALA A 450 -14.57 -8.19 -2.19
N GLN A 451 -13.44 -8.92 -2.20
CA GLN A 451 -12.64 -9.10 -3.41
C GLN A 451 -13.41 -9.87 -4.49
N GLU A 452 -14.19 -10.89 -4.15
CA GLU A 452 -15.09 -11.58 -5.09
C GLU A 452 -16.19 -10.65 -5.63
N VAL A 453 -16.75 -9.74 -4.82
CA VAL A 453 -17.64 -8.65 -5.34
C VAL A 453 -16.90 -7.80 -6.37
N ILE A 454 -15.64 -7.44 -6.12
CA ILE A 454 -14.86 -6.65 -7.09
C ILE A 454 -14.67 -7.43 -8.39
N LYS A 455 -14.37 -8.73 -8.34
CA LYS A 455 -14.27 -9.59 -9.53
C LYS A 455 -15.61 -9.62 -10.29
N ALA A 456 -16.70 -9.92 -9.60
CA ALA A 456 -18.07 -9.97 -10.15
C ALA A 456 -18.49 -8.67 -10.86
N CYS A 457 -18.09 -7.50 -10.33
CA CYS A 457 -18.38 -6.19 -10.91
C CYS A 457 -17.44 -5.78 -12.06
N SER A 458 -16.23 -6.34 -12.14
CA SER A 458 -15.16 -5.82 -13.01
C SER A 458 -14.68 -6.77 -14.10
N GLY A 459 -14.98 -8.06 -14.02
CA GLY A 459 -14.46 -9.09 -14.93
C GLY A 459 -12.94 -9.25 -14.84
N LYS A 460 -12.32 -8.86 -13.71
CA LYS A 460 -10.87 -8.90 -13.50
C LYS A 460 -10.50 -9.76 -12.30
N PHE A 461 -9.40 -10.50 -12.44
CA PHE A 461 -8.97 -11.68 -11.70
C PHE A 461 -9.93 -12.87 -11.84
N THR A 462 -9.38 -14.08 -11.92
CA THR A 462 -10.16 -15.32 -11.85
C THR A 462 -10.94 -15.42 -10.54
N PRO A 463 -12.28 -15.56 -10.55
CA PRO A 463 -13.09 -15.76 -9.35
C PRO A 463 -12.81 -17.06 -8.61
N LEU A 464 -13.30 -17.16 -7.39
CA LEU A 464 -13.47 -18.44 -6.71
C LEU A 464 -14.50 -19.28 -7.46
N GLN A 465 -14.14 -20.49 -7.91
CA GLN A 465 -15.03 -21.41 -8.62
C GLN A 465 -14.98 -22.82 -7.98
N GLN A 466 -15.82 -23.15 -7.00
CA GLN A 466 -16.90 -22.32 -6.42
C GLN A 466 -16.90 -22.26 -4.89
N TRP A 467 -16.41 -23.29 -4.19
CA TRP A 467 -16.38 -23.34 -2.73
C TRP A 467 -14.99 -23.08 -2.18
N LEU A 468 -14.93 -22.34 -1.07
CA LEU A 468 -13.76 -22.16 -0.23
C LEU A 468 -14.12 -22.51 1.20
N TYR A 469 -13.30 -23.34 1.83
CA TYR A 469 -13.32 -23.57 3.27
C TYR A 469 -11.99 -23.16 3.88
N PHE A 470 -12.03 -22.68 5.12
CA PHE A 470 -10.87 -22.29 5.90
C PHE A 470 -11.12 -22.55 7.38
N ASP A 471 -10.11 -23.06 8.08
CA ASP A 471 -10.10 -23.11 9.54
C ASP A 471 -8.76 -22.66 10.13
N ALA A 472 -8.85 -22.14 11.34
CA ALA A 472 -7.72 -21.83 12.21
C ALA A 472 -7.83 -22.59 13.55
N PHE A 473 -8.16 -23.89 13.53
CA PHE A 473 -8.30 -24.68 14.77
C PHE A 473 -7.01 -24.75 15.60
N GLU A 474 -5.86 -24.51 14.97
CA GLU A 474 -4.55 -24.41 15.59
C GLU A 474 -4.42 -23.19 16.53
N CYS A 475 -5.39 -22.25 16.52
CA CYS A 475 -5.51 -21.17 17.48
C CYS A 475 -6.25 -21.55 18.79
N LEU A 476 -6.79 -22.77 18.91
CA LEU A 476 -7.39 -23.23 20.17
C LEU A 476 -6.32 -23.40 21.26
N PRO A 477 -6.57 -22.98 22.51
CA PRO A 477 -5.57 -23.04 23.56
C PRO A 477 -5.22 -24.48 23.96
N GLU A 478 -3.95 -24.72 24.26
CA GLU A 478 -3.52 -25.98 24.90
C GLU A 478 -4.28 -26.20 26.21
N GLY A 479 -4.67 -27.45 26.49
CA GLY A 479 -5.45 -27.79 27.68
C GLY A 479 -6.91 -27.31 27.65
N LYS A 480 -7.46 -26.91 26.49
CA LYS A 480 -8.88 -26.52 26.32
C LYS A 480 -9.87 -27.43 27.05
N ASP A 481 -9.66 -28.75 27.01
CA ASP A 481 -10.55 -29.78 27.56
C ASP A 481 -10.51 -29.86 29.10
N GLN A 482 -9.66 -29.05 29.75
CA GLN A 482 -9.59 -28.88 31.22
C GLN A 482 -10.40 -27.67 31.71
N GLN A 483 -10.93 -26.83 30.83
CA GLN A 483 -11.79 -25.71 31.20
C GLN A 483 -13.23 -26.19 31.40
N THR A 484 -13.94 -25.59 32.38
CA THR A 484 -15.37 -25.86 32.60
C THR A 484 -16.24 -25.11 31.60
N GLU A 485 -17.40 -25.67 31.21
CA GLU A 485 -18.35 -25.01 30.28
C GLU A 485 -18.70 -23.57 30.69
N SER A 486 -18.72 -23.29 32.00
CA SER A 486 -18.96 -21.95 32.57
C SER A 486 -17.92 -20.88 32.19
N ALA A 487 -16.71 -21.27 31.73
CA ALA A 487 -15.68 -20.35 31.26
C ALA A 487 -16.03 -19.72 29.89
N PHE A 488 -16.93 -20.35 29.13
CA PHE A 488 -17.33 -19.98 27.77
C PHE A 488 -18.75 -19.39 27.68
N LEU A 489 -19.41 -19.19 28.82
CA LEU A 489 -20.74 -18.58 28.88
C LEU A 489 -20.68 -17.08 28.59
N GLU A 490 -21.68 -16.61 27.84
CA GLU A 490 -21.95 -15.20 27.54
C GLU A 490 -22.17 -14.42 28.87
N LYS A 491 -21.52 -13.26 29.04
CA LYS A 491 -21.56 -12.47 30.29
C LYS A 491 -22.24 -11.10 30.15
N GLY A 492 -22.78 -10.79 28.97
CA GLY A 492 -23.31 -9.47 28.63
C GLY A 492 -22.18 -8.48 28.33
N THR A 493 -21.15 -8.92 27.59
CA THR A 493 -19.95 -8.12 27.31
C THR A 493 -19.63 -8.05 25.82
N ARG A 494 -18.95 -6.98 25.39
CA ARG A 494 -18.52 -6.81 23.99
C ARG A 494 -17.56 -7.90 23.46
N TYR A 495 -17.09 -8.80 24.31
CA TYR A 495 -16.20 -9.91 23.94
C TYR A 495 -16.89 -11.29 24.00
N ASP A 496 -18.20 -11.36 24.25
CA ASP A 496 -18.91 -12.64 24.44
C ASP A 496 -18.75 -13.60 23.23
N GLY A 497 -18.70 -13.07 22.01
CA GLY A 497 -18.45 -13.85 20.78
C GLY A 497 -17.02 -14.40 20.69
N GLN A 498 -16.04 -13.77 21.34
CA GLN A 498 -14.67 -14.28 21.45
C GLN A 498 -14.49 -15.22 22.64
N VAL A 499 -15.15 -14.93 23.77
CA VAL A 499 -15.19 -15.77 24.97
C VAL A 499 -15.83 -17.13 24.69
N ALA A 500 -16.84 -17.20 23.82
CA ALA A 500 -17.44 -18.46 23.36
C ALA A 500 -16.42 -19.43 22.72
N VAL A 501 -15.31 -18.92 22.16
CA VAL A 501 -14.24 -19.74 21.56
C VAL A 501 -13.12 -20.01 22.55
N PHE A 502 -12.52 -18.97 23.14
CA PHE A 502 -11.26 -19.10 23.89
C PHE A 502 -11.41 -19.14 25.42
N GLY A 503 -12.61 -18.87 25.93
CA GLY A 503 -12.90 -18.81 27.37
C GLY A 503 -12.43 -17.49 28.02
N SER A 504 -13.09 -17.08 29.10
CA SER A 504 -12.83 -15.76 29.70
C SER A 504 -11.43 -15.62 30.31
N ALA A 505 -10.78 -16.71 30.70
CA ALA A 505 -9.39 -16.69 31.18
C ALA A 505 -8.40 -16.28 30.08
N PHE A 506 -8.68 -16.62 28.82
CA PHE A 506 -7.88 -16.16 27.68
C PHE A 506 -8.17 -14.69 27.35
N GLN A 507 -9.43 -14.24 27.49
CA GLN A 507 -9.81 -12.84 27.35
C GLN A 507 -9.05 -11.93 28.35
N GLU A 508 -8.96 -12.33 29.62
CA GLU A 508 -8.16 -11.61 30.62
C GLU A 508 -6.67 -11.55 30.26
N LYS A 509 -6.13 -12.61 29.66
CA LYS A 509 -4.73 -12.63 29.20
C LYS A 509 -4.51 -11.60 28.08
N LEU A 510 -5.43 -11.51 27.12
CA LEU A 510 -5.43 -10.52 26.03
C LEU A 510 -5.55 -9.08 26.55
N GLU A 511 -6.45 -8.85 27.51
CA GLU A 511 -6.65 -7.51 28.11
C GLU A 511 -5.40 -6.99 28.83
N ARG A 512 -4.57 -7.86 29.42
CA ARG A 512 -3.31 -7.47 30.10
C ARG A 512 -2.11 -7.22 29.16
N GLN A 513 -2.21 -7.51 27.86
CA GLN A 513 -1.05 -7.47 26.94
C GLN A 513 -0.49 -6.05 26.72
N LYS A 514 0.83 -5.98 26.54
CA LYS A 514 1.60 -4.79 26.16
C LYS A 514 2.23 -4.96 24.77
N TYR A 515 1.70 -4.27 23.77
CA TYR A 515 2.13 -4.43 22.37
C TYR A 515 2.69 -3.13 21.77
N PHE A 516 3.71 -3.26 20.92
CA PHE A 516 4.22 -2.17 20.09
C PHE A 516 3.87 -2.42 18.62
N LEU A 517 3.07 -1.52 18.04
CA LEU A 517 2.73 -1.49 16.63
C LEU A 517 3.62 -0.46 15.90
N VAL A 518 4.34 -0.91 14.88
CA VAL A 518 5.20 -0.05 14.07
C VAL A 518 4.57 0.13 12.69
N GLY A 519 4.08 1.35 12.42
CA GLY A 519 3.27 1.70 11.25
C GLY A 519 1.78 1.80 11.57
N ALA A 520 1.17 2.92 11.17
CA ALA A 520 -0.27 3.19 11.24
C ALA A 520 -0.88 3.34 9.82
N GLY A 521 -0.20 2.77 8.82
CA GLY A 521 -0.69 2.65 7.44
C GLY A 521 -1.83 1.63 7.28
N ALA A 522 -1.94 1.00 6.11
CA ALA A 522 -3.06 0.09 5.79
C ALA A 522 -3.16 -1.09 6.77
N ILE A 523 -2.07 -1.84 6.92
CA ILE A 523 -1.96 -2.97 7.85
C ILE A 523 -2.14 -2.48 9.30
N GLY A 524 -1.59 -1.31 9.64
CA GLY A 524 -1.70 -0.74 10.99
C GLY A 524 -3.14 -0.36 11.38
N CYS A 525 -3.93 0.16 10.44
CA CYS A 525 -5.35 0.44 10.65
C CYS A 525 -6.15 -0.83 10.94
N GLU A 526 -5.92 -1.91 10.16
CA GLU A 526 -6.61 -3.19 10.33
C GLU A 526 -6.15 -3.95 11.59
N LEU A 527 -4.86 -3.86 11.94
CA LEU A 527 -4.34 -4.39 13.20
C LEU A 527 -4.93 -3.67 14.41
N LEU A 528 -4.99 -2.33 14.42
CA LEU A 528 -5.60 -1.59 15.54
C LEU A 528 -7.12 -1.86 15.66
N LYS A 529 -7.84 -1.97 14.53
CA LYS A 529 -9.23 -2.43 14.51
C LYS A 529 -9.36 -3.80 15.19
N ASN A 530 -8.57 -4.78 14.76
CA ASN A 530 -8.59 -6.12 15.32
C ASN A 530 -8.20 -6.11 16.81
N PHE A 531 -7.19 -5.35 17.23
CA PHE A 531 -6.80 -5.19 18.64
C PHE A 531 -7.95 -4.61 19.48
N ALA A 532 -8.69 -3.62 18.98
CA ALA A 532 -9.89 -3.08 19.65
C ALA A 532 -11.02 -4.10 19.82
N LEU A 533 -11.24 -4.95 18.82
CA LEU A 533 -12.29 -5.97 18.86
C LEU A 533 -11.90 -7.14 19.77
N ILE A 534 -10.66 -7.63 19.63
CA ILE A 534 -10.04 -8.67 20.47
C ILE A 534 -9.90 -8.21 21.95
N GLY A 535 -9.78 -6.90 22.20
CA GLY A 535 -9.51 -6.34 23.52
C GLY A 535 -8.04 -6.40 23.92
N LEU A 536 -7.12 -6.47 22.96
CA LEU A 536 -5.68 -6.56 23.21
C LEU A 536 -5.18 -5.29 23.92
N GLY A 537 -4.71 -5.43 25.15
CA GLY A 537 -4.27 -4.30 25.97
C GLY A 537 -5.39 -3.39 26.49
N ALA A 538 -6.64 -3.86 26.50
CA ALA A 538 -7.81 -3.12 26.99
C ALA A 538 -8.06 -3.24 28.51
N GLY A 539 -7.18 -3.92 29.25
CA GLY A 539 -7.28 -4.13 30.71
C GLY A 539 -6.58 -3.04 31.53
N GLU A 540 -6.53 -3.24 32.85
CA GLU A 540 -5.90 -2.25 33.75
C GLU A 540 -4.38 -2.16 33.54
N GLU A 541 -3.70 -3.27 33.29
CA GLU A 541 -2.25 -3.32 33.07
C GLU A 541 -1.83 -3.26 31.60
N GLY A 542 -2.79 -3.38 30.67
CA GLY A 542 -2.55 -3.43 29.23
C GLY A 542 -2.15 -2.10 28.60
N LEU A 543 -1.46 -2.16 27.45
CA LEU A 543 -1.06 -0.98 26.68
C LEU A 543 -0.75 -1.33 25.22
N VAL A 544 -1.28 -0.57 24.27
CA VAL A 544 -0.78 -0.54 22.89
C VAL A 544 0.02 0.75 22.67
N THR A 545 1.30 0.64 22.32
CA THR A 545 2.06 1.77 21.77
C THR A 545 2.01 1.67 20.24
N VAL A 546 1.71 2.76 19.55
CA VAL A 546 1.77 2.83 18.07
C VAL A 546 2.69 3.98 17.64
N THR A 547 3.57 3.73 16.67
CA THR A 547 4.36 4.81 16.04
C THR A 547 4.21 4.83 14.54
N ASP A 548 4.09 6.03 13.98
CA ASP A 548 4.15 6.32 12.55
C ASP A 548 4.53 7.81 12.40
N MET A 549 5.60 8.08 11.64
CA MET A 549 6.10 9.45 11.42
C MET A 549 5.29 10.24 10.38
N ASP A 550 4.45 9.55 9.60
CA ASP A 550 3.76 10.18 8.48
C ASP A 550 2.48 10.92 8.88
N PHE A 551 2.12 11.84 7.99
CA PHE A 551 0.82 12.50 7.97
C PHE A 551 -0.13 11.81 6.98
N ILE A 552 -1.44 11.95 7.22
CA ILE A 552 -2.50 11.35 6.41
C ILE A 552 -2.64 12.12 5.09
N GLU A 553 -2.71 11.37 3.97
CA GLU A 553 -2.95 11.92 2.63
C GLU A 553 -4.32 11.51 2.07
N LYS A 554 -4.78 12.20 1.01
CA LYS A 554 -5.99 11.79 0.26
C LYS A 554 -5.85 10.36 -0.30
N SER A 555 -4.66 10.01 -0.79
CA SER A 555 -4.33 8.69 -1.35
C SER A 555 -4.44 7.55 -0.33
N ASN A 556 -4.46 7.86 0.97
CA ASN A 556 -4.46 6.88 2.05
C ASN A 556 -5.88 6.37 2.34
N LEU A 557 -6.88 7.26 2.23
CA LEU A 557 -8.25 7.04 2.71
C LEU A 557 -8.92 5.80 2.09
N ASN A 558 -8.64 5.51 0.83
CA ASN A 558 -9.10 4.31 0.10
C ASN A 558 -8.71 2.96 0.75
N ARG A 559 -7.71 2.91 1.65
CA ARG A 559 -7.31 1.66 2.35
C ARG A 559 -6.88 1.84 3.82
N GLN A 560 -7.07 3.02 4.39
CA GLN A 560 -6.70 3.36 5.76
C GLN A 560 -7.97 3.87 6.47
N PHE A 561 -8.91 2.94 6.66
CA PHE A 561 -10.32 3.23 6.92
C PHE A 561 -10.61 3.87 8.30
N LEU A 562 -9.60 4.02 9.16
CA LEU A 562 -9.68 4.79 10.40
C LEU A 562 -9.66 6.31 10.15
N PHE A 563 -9.20 6.75 8.98
CA PHE A 563 -9.04 8.17 8.63
C PHE A 563 -10.21 8.70 7.80
N ARG A 564 -10.42 10.02 7.82
CA ARG A 564 -11.42 10.71 6.98
C ARG A 564 -10.82 11.93 6.30
N SER A 565 -11.55 12.54 5.37
CA SER A 565 -11.11 13.72 4.62
C SER A 565 -10.71 14.91 5.52
N GLN A 566 -11.34 15.07 6.68
CA GLN A 566 -10.98 16.08 7.68
C GLN A 566 -9.71 15.78 8.48
N ASP A 567 -9.06 14.63 8.27
CA ASP A 567 -7.85 14.19 8.97
C ASP A 567 -6.58 14.28 8.11
N ILE A 568 -6.72 14.64 6.84
CA ILE A 568 -5.59 14.93 5.94
C ILE A 568 -4.65 15.96 6.59
N LYS A 569 -3.33 15.72 6.54
CA LYS A 569 -2.24 16.44 7.23
C LYS A 569 -2.18 16.29 8.76
N LYS A 570 -2.98 15.43 9.39
CA LYS A 570 -2.75 14.98 10.79
C LYS A 570 -1.87 13.74 10.81
N SER A 571 -1.18 13.47 11.92
CA SER A 571 -0.39 12.25 12.11
C SER A 571 -1.26 11.00 12.04
N LYS A 572 -0.81 9.97 11.32
CA LYS A 572 -1.52 8.70 11.18
C LYS A 572 -1.73 8.02 12.54
N SER A 573 -0.67 7.86 13.32
CA SER A 573 -0.69 7.17 14.63
C SER A 573 -1.66 7.83 15.62
N ALA A 574 -1.66 9.16 15.71
CA ALA A 574 -2.52 9.91 16.63
C ALA A 574 -4.01 9.82 16.27
N VAL A 575 -4.36 9.89 14.98
CA VAL A 575 -5.76 9.75 14.54
C VAL A 575 -6.23 8.29 14.64
N ALA A 576 -5.36 7.32 14.31
CA ALA A 576 -5.69 5.90 14.37
C ALA A 576 -5.98 5.46 15.82
N ALA A 577 -5.14 5.88 16.77
CA ALA A 577 -5.36 5.66 18.19
C ALA A 577 -6.73 6.19 18.67
N LYS A 578 -7.07 7.43 18.30
CA LYS A 578 -8.38 8.02 18.66
C LYS A 578 -9.55 7.27 18.03
N ALA A 579 -9.49 6.97 16.72
CA ALA A 579 -10.56 6.27 16.01
C ALA A 579 -10.85 4.89 16.64
N VAL A 580 -9.81 4.21 17.10
CA VAL A 580 -9.89 2.89 17.74
C VAL A 580 -10.42 2.98 19.17
N GLN A 581 -10.10 4.05 19.91
CA GLN A 581 -10.73 4.35 21.21
C GLN A 581 -12.23 4.68 21.07
N GLU A 582 -12.69 5.18 19.92
CA GLU A 582 -14.12 5.35 19.64
C GLU A 582 -14.85 4.03 19.28
N MET A 583 -14.11 2.95 18.95
CA MET A 583 -14.62 1.58 18.72
C MET A 583 -14.62 0.74 20.00
N ASN A 584 -13.58 0.88 20.83
CA ASN A 584 -13.48 0.27 22.15
C ASN A 584 -12.92 1.28 23.17
N PRO A 585 -13.79 1.91 23.98
CA PRO A 585 -13.40 2.90 24.99
C PRO A 585 -12.45 2.39 26.09
N LYS A 586 -12.25 1.07 26.21
CA LYS A 586 -11.27 0.48 27.14
C LYS A 586 -9.83 0.51 26.61
N MET A 587 -9.61 0.76 25.32
CA MET A 587 -8.28 0.67 24.69
C MET A 587 -7.31 1.74 25.20
N LYS A 588 -6.24 1.29 25.85
CA LYS A 588 -5.12 2.15 26.28
C LYS A 588 -4.11 2.24 25.14
N ILE A 589 -4.06 3.39 24.48
CA ILE A 589 -3.19 3.60 23.31
C ILE A 589 -2.31 4.84 23.48
N THR A 590 -1.00 4.66 23.35
CA THR A 590 0.00 5.74 23.28
C THR A 590 0.47 5.90 21.84
N ALA A 591 0.29 7.09 21.25
CA ALA A 591 0.67 7.36 19.87
C ALA A 591 1.93 8.23 19.77
N HIS A 592 2.97 7.72 19.12
CA HIS A 592 4.23 8.41 18.83
C HIS A 592 4.32 8.80 17.34
N GLN A 593 5.17 9.78 17.02
CA GLN A 593 5.44 10.25 15.64
C GLN A 593 6.88 9.96 15.22
N ASN A 594 7.48 8.94 15.82
CA ASN A 594 8.90 8.64 15.68
C ASN A 594 9.08 7.66 14.51
N ARG A 595 10.00 7.95 13.60
CA ARG A 595 10.52 6.95 12.66
C ARG A 595 11.24 5.86 13.47
N LEU A 596 11.17 4.60 13.03
CA LEU A 596 11.87 3.50 13.71
C LEU A 596 13.23 3.25 13.05
N ASP A 597 14.25 3.92 13.58
CA ASP A 597 15.64 3.89 13.13
C ASP A 597 16.59 4.11 14.35
N PRO A 598 17.94 4.19 14.18
CA PRO A 598 18.86 4.39 15.30
C PRO A 598 18.63 5.68 16.12
N ASP A 599 18.17 6.76 15.49
CA ASP A 599 17.95 8.04 16.18
C ASP A 599 16.79 7.93 17.21
N SER A 600 15.88 7.00 16.98
CA SER A 600 14.76 6.68 17.88
C SER A 600 15.13 5.84 19.12
N GLU A 601 16.35 5.33 19.24
CA GLU A 601 16.78 4.47 20.37
C GLU A 601 16.68 5.15 21.74
N GLY A 602 16.77 6.49 21.79
CA GLY A 602 16.55 7.25 23.03
C GLY A 602 15.11 7.22 23.56
N VAL A 603 14.15 6.74 22.76
CA VAL A 603 12.74 6.54 23.15
C VAL A 603 12.38 5.06 23.19
N TYR A 604 12.88 4.26 22.23
CA TYR A 604 12.65 2.82 22.16
C TYR A 604 13.85 2.06 22.71
N ASP A 605 14.14 2.30 23.98
CA ASP A 605 15.32 1.80 24.67
C ASP A 605 15.19 0.32 25.09
N TYR A 606 16.17 -0.19 25.83
CA TYR A 606 16.12 -1.54 26.40
C TYR A 606 14.92 -1.75 27.33
N ASN A 607 14.58 -0.77 28.16
CA ASN A 607 13.48 -0.89 29.11
C ASN A 607 12.11 -0.92 28.41
N PHE A 608 11.92 -0.07 27.39
CA PHE A 608 10.74 -0.10 26.52
C PHE A 608 10.54 -1.48 25.91
N PHE A 609 11.52 -2.00 25.16
CA PHE A 609 11.38 -3.31 24.51
C PHE A 609 11.22 -4.48 25.50
N MET A 610 11.86 -4.42 26.68
CA MET A 610 11.71 -5.48 27.69
C MET A 610 10.35 -5.47 28.40
N GLY A 611 9.64 -4.34 28.39
CA GLY A 611 8.29 -4.18 28.94
C GLY A 611 7.13 -4.59 28.03
N LEU A 612 7.41 -5.01 26.79
CA LEU A 612 6.42 -5.49 25.82
C LEU A 612 6.21 -7.00 25.92
N ASP A 613 4.98 -7.48 25.78
CA ASP A 613 4.69 -8.90 25.53
C ASP A 613 4.94 -9.28 24.06
N GLY A 614 4.78 -8.34 23.13
CA GLY A 614 5.00 -8.57 21.70
C GLY A 614 5.06 -7.31 20.83
N VAL A 615 5.40 -7.53 19.56
CA VAL A 615 5.55 -6.51 18.53
C VAL A 615 4.69 -6.88 17.32
N ALA A 616 4.10 -5.88 16.67
CA ALA A 616 3.45 -6.03 15.38
C ALA A 616 4.01 -5.01 14.37
N ALA A 617 4.30 -5.46 13.16
CA ALA A 617 4.89 -4.66 12.09
C ALA A 617 3.88 -4.44 10.96
N ALA A 618 3.72 -3.17 10.57
CA ALA A 618 2.82 -2.68 9.54
C ALA A 618 3.56 -1.77 8.55
N LEU A 619 4.78 -2.19 8.20
CA LEU A 619 5.78 -1.42 7.47
C LEU A 619 5.61 -1.53 5.94
N ASP A 620 6.18 -0.58 5.19
CA ASP A 620 6.13 -0.54 3.72
C ASP A 620 7.48 -0.91 3.06
N ASN A 621 8.59 -0.62 3.73
CA ASN A 621 9.96 -0.84 3.24
C ASN A 621 10.65 -2.05 3.92
N VAL A 622 11.79 -2.49 3.38
CA VAL A 622 12.56 -3.64 3.90
C VAL A 622 13.54 -3.23 5.00
N GLU A 623 14.08 -2.00 4.96
CA GLU A 623 15.08 -1.53 5.92
C GLU A 623 14.52 -1.49 7.35
N ALA A 624 13.35 -0.88 7.55
CA ALA A 624 12.67 -0.80 8.84
C ALA A 624 12.28 -2.19 9.38
N ARG A 625 11.94 -3.15 8.50
CA ARG A 625 11.67 -4.55 8.89
C ARG A 625 12.90 -5.23 9.45
N VAL A 626 14.02 -5.15 8.72
CA VAL A 626 15.32 -5.69 9.13
C VAL A 626 15.81 -5.00 10.41
N TYR A 627 15.52 -3.71 10.61
CA TYR A 627 15.85 -2.99 11.83
C TYR A 627 14.99 -3.44 13.02
N LEU A 628 13.68 -3.59 12.85
CA LEU A 628 12.76 -4.05 13.89
C LEU A 628 13.04 -5.51 14.27
N ASP A 629 13.28 -6.39 13.30
CA ASP A 629 13.65 -7.79 13.53
C ASP A 629 14.91 -7.91 14.42
N LYS A 630 15.95 -7.11 14.13
CA LYS A 630 17.16 -7.01 14.96
C LYS A 630 16.85 -6.58 16.41
N ARG A 631 15.86 -5.71 16.63
CA ARG A 631 15.40 -5.34 17.99
C ARG A 631 14.64 -6.49 18.64
N CYS A 632 13.67 -7.08 17.96
CA CYS A 632 12.88 -8.20 18.46
C CYS A 632 13.77 -9.39 18.87
N VAL A 633 14.76 -9.74 18.04
CA VAL A 633 15.78 -10.76 18.35
C VAL A 633 16.64 -10.35 19.56
N ARG A 634 17.19 -9.11 19.58
CA ARG A 634 18.02 -8.61 20.69
C ARG A 634 17.30 -8.61 22.04
N HIS A 635 16.03 -8.23 22.07
CA HIS A 635 15.22 -8.10 23.28
C HIS A 635 14.31 -9.32 23.54
N ARG A 636 14.44 -10.38 22.73
CA ARG A 636 13.67 -11.64 22.78
C ARG A 636 12.16 -11.41 22.83
N ARG A 637 11.65 -10.51 21.99
CA ARG A 637 10.21 -10.24 21.84
C ARG A 637 9.67 -10.97 20.61
N PRO A 638 8.48 -11.58 20.68
CA PRO A 638 7.82 -12.11 19.49
C PRO A 638 7.36 -10.98 18.57
N MET A 639 7.41 -11.23 17.27
CA MET A 639 7.05 -10.26 16.23
C MET A 639 6.06 -10.87 15.24
N LEU A 640 4.95 -10.16 15.01
CA LEU A 640 4.02 -10.42 13.92
C LEU A 640 4.34 -9.46 12.77
N GLU A 641 4.66 -10.00 11.60
CA GLU A 641 5.02 -9.25 10.39
C GLU A 641 4.07 -9.60 9.24
N GLY A 642 3.82 -8.65 8.35
CA GLY A 642 3.02 -8.85 7.16
C GLY A 642 3.23 -7.76 6.13
N GLY A 643 3.09 -8.11 4.86
CA GLY A 643 3.26 -7.19 3.73
C GLY A 643 2.40 -7.56 2.53
N THR A 644 2.04 -6.55 1.75
CA THR A 644 1.09 -6.65 0.62
C THR A 644 1.65 -5.99 -0.64
N LEU A 645 1.34 -6.55 -1.80
CA LEU A 645 1.66 -6.00 -3.13
C LEU A 645 0.52 -6.30 -4.10
N GLY A 646 -0.37 -5.33 -4.29
CA GLY A 646 -1.59 -5.51 -5.08
C GLY A 646 -2.51 -6.56 -4.45
N SER A 647 -2.88 -7.58 -5.22
CA SER A 647 -3.66 -8.75 -4.76
C SER A 647 -2.85 -9.75 -3.93
N LYS A 648 -1.52 -9.60 -3.85
CA LYS A 648 -0.62 -10.54 -3.15
C LYS A 648 -0.37 -10.08 -1.71
N GLY A 649 -0.28 -11.04 -0.78
CA GLY A 649 0.04 -10.78 0.62
C GLY A 649 0.86 -11.91 1.24
N HIS A 650 1.52 -11.63 2.36
CA HIS A 650 2.19 -12.62 3.20
C HIS A 650 2.12 -12.22 4.68
N THR A 651 2.26 -13.22 5.55
CA THR A 651 2.38 -13.07 7.01
C THR A 651 3.55 -13.90 7.52
N LEU A 652 4.16 -13.46 8.62
CA LEU A 652 5.24 -14.14 9.32
C LEU A 652 5.07 -13.95 10.83
N ALA A 653 5.21 -15.05 11.60
CA ALA A 653 5.29 -15.00 13.04
C ALA A 653 6.72 -15.41 13.47
N VAL A 654 7.44 -14.48 14.09
CA VAL A 654 8.76 -14.72 14.68
C VAL A 654 8.59 -14.99 16.18
N VAL A 655 8.86 -16.23 16.61
CA VAL A 655 8.72 -16.68 18.00
C VAL A 655 10.10 -16.97 18.60
N PRO A 656 10.53 -16.23 19.66
CA PRO A 656 11.85 -16.39 20.26
C PRO A 656 12.12 -17.83 20.69
N HIS A 657 13.31 -18.33 20.33
CA HIS A 657 13.76 -19.70 20.60
C HIS A 657 12.95 -20.82 19.92
N LEU A 658 12.07 -20.50 18.95
CA LEU A 658 11.27 -21.49 18.21
C LEU A 658 11.38 -21.36 16.68
N THR A 659 11.32 -20.15 16.12
CA THR A 659 11.39 -19.92 14.67
C THR A 659 12.66 -19.21 14.24
N GLU A 660 12.93 -19.19 12.93
CA GLU A 660 13.81 -18.19 12.32
C GLU A 660 13.23 -16.77 12.48
N SER A 661 14.07 -15.74 12.28
CA SER A 661 13.68 -14.33 12.26
C SER A 661 13.49 -13.84 10.81
N TYR A 662 13.02 -12.60 10.61
CA TYR A 662 12.90 -12.02 9.26
C TYR A 662 14.26 -11.95 8.54
N GLY A 663 15.32 -11.69 9.29
CA GLY A 663 16.71 -11.81 8.84
C GLY A 663 17.24 -10.57 8.09
N PRO A 664 18.38 -10.69 7.39
CA PRO A 664 18.97 -9.59 6.63
C PRO A 664 18.17 -9.29 5.35
N ALA A 665 18.35 -8.08 4.81
CA ALA A 665 17.79 -7.71 3.51
C ALA A 665 18.36 -8.62 2.41
N LYS A 666 17.53 -9.50 1.85
CA LYS A 666 17.88 -10.35 0.70
C LYS A 666 18.10 -9.45 -0.52
N SER A 667 19.24 -9.60 -1.19
CA SER A 667 19.60 -8.82 -2.38
C SER A 667 18.74 -9.24 -3.57
N SER A 668 17.84 -8.34 -4.00
CA SER A 668 17.04 -8.49 -5.23
C SER A 668 17.89 -8.18 -6.48
N ALA A 669 18.94 -8.97 -6.68
CA ALA A 669 20.05 -8.73 -7.62
C ALA A 669 19.70 -8.94 -9.12
N GLY A 670 18.55 -8.40 -9.57
CA GLY A 670 18.06 -8.54 -10.94
C GLY A 670 17.23 -7.35 -11.46
N ASN A 671 17.11 -6.25 -10.71
CA ASN A 671 16.33 -5.07 -11.10
C ASN A 671 17.08 -3.73 -11.04
N ASP A 672 18.35 -3.72 -10.61
CA ASP A 672 19.18 -2.51 -10.66
C ASP A 672 19.59 -2.27 -12.12
N ILE A 673 19.23 -1.11 -12.70
CA ILE A 673 19.46 -0.80 -14.11
C ILE A 673 20.92 -0.36 -14.29
N PRO A 674 21.70 -0.93 -15.23
CA PRO A 674 23.09 -0.50 -15.47
C PRO A 674 23.21 1.00 -15.74
N LEU A 675 24.24 1.63 -15.15
CA LEU A 675 24.48 3.06 -15.32
C LEU A 675 24.75 3.46 -16.78
N CYS A 676 25.35 2.55 -17.58
CA CYS A 676 25.52 2.72 -19.03
C CYS A 676 24.17 2.72 -19.77
N THR A 677 23.23 1.85 -19.38
CA THR A 677 21.86 1.79 -19.90
C THR A 677 21.04 3.02 -19.53
N LEU A 678 21.18 3.56 -18.32
CA LEU A 678 20.51 4.80 -17.91
C LEU A 678 21.08 6.02 -18.66
N LYS A 679 22.42 6.16 -18.71
CA LYS A 679 23.07 7.36 -19.26
C LYS A 679 23.09 7.44 -20.78
N ASN A 680 23.28 6.32 -21.49
CA ASN A 680 23.59 6.32 -22.93
C ASN A 680 22.75 5.34 -23.78
N PHE A 681 22.20 4.27 -23.20
CA PHE A 681 21.56 3.18 -23.96
C PHE A 681 20.15 2.76 -23.45
N PRO A 682 19.23 3.70 -23.18
CA PRO A 682 17.86 3.35 -22.83
C PRO A 682 17.16 2.72 -24.04
N HIS A 683 16.37 1.68 -23.76
CA HIS A 683 15.56 0.96 -24.75
C HIS A 683 14.17 0.60 -24.20
N ARG A 684 13.85 1.07 -22.99
CA ARG A 684 12.55 0.92 -22.33
C ARG A 684 12.18 2.21 -21.59
N ILE A 685 10.89 2.41 -21.37
CA ILE A 685 10.36 3.59 -20.67
C ILE A 685 10.84 3.69 -19.22
N GLU A 686 11.09 2.57 -18.53
CA GLU A 686 11.57 2.60 -17.14
C GLU A 686 12.98 3.18 -17.02
N HIS A 687 13.81 3.02 -18.05
CA HIS A 687 15.18 3.55 -18.06
C HIS A 687 15.15 5.06 -18.22
N THR A 688 14.24 5.60 -19.04
CA THR A 688 14.09 7.06 -19.22
C THR A 688 13.40 7.72 -18.04
N LEU A 689 12.48 7.02 -17.37
CA LEU A 689 11.84 7.46 -16.13
C LEU A 689 12.83 7.54 -14.97
N GLN A 690 13.70 6.53 -14.79
CA GLN A 690 14.74 6.60 -13.77
C GLN A 690 15.74 7.71 -14.07
N TRP A 691 16.22 7.82 -15.32
CA TRP A 691 17.07 8.93 -15.75
C TRP A 691 16.46 10.31 -15.44
N ALA A 692 15.16 10.49 -15.73
CA ALA A 692 14.46 11.75 -15.45
C ALA A 692 14.29 12.04 -13.95
N ARG A 693 14.17 10.99 -13.12
CA ARG A 693 14.22 11.12 -11.66
C ARG A 693 15.61 11.51 -11.17
N ASP A 694 16.67 10.92 -11.72
CA ASP A 694 18.06 11.26 -11.37
C ASP A 694 18.38 12.72 -11.74
N GLN A 695 17.89 13.20 -12.90
CA GLN A 695 17.97 14.62 -13.27
C GLN A 695 17.19 15.52 -12.28
N PHE A 696 16.00 15.12 -11.82
CA PHE A 696 15.23 15.87 -10.83
C PHE A 696 15.98 15.98 -9.49
N GLU A 697 16.45 14.85 -8.95
CA GLU A 697 17.17 14.82 -7.66
C GLU A 697 18.51 15.56 -7.74
N GLY A 698 19.23 15.45 -8.86
CA GLY A 698 20.47 16.21 -9.10
C GLY A 698 20.24 17.74 -9.14
N LEU A 699 19.29 18.20 -9.96
CA LEU A 699 19.07 19.62 -10.23
C LEU A 699 18.36 20.37 -9.11
N PHE A 700 17.40 19.74 -8.41
CA PHE A 700 16.45 20.45 -7.54
C PHE A 700 16.51 20.04 -6.05
N LYS A 701 17.36 19.06 -5.71
CA LYS A 701 17.63 18.62 -4.33
C LYS A 701 19.12 18.67 -4.02
N ASN A 702 19.93 17.87 -4.71
CA ASN A 702 21.34 17.67 -4.36
C ASN A 702 22.17 18.96 -4.52
N ALA A 703 21.97 19.73 -5.59
CA ALA A 703 22.66 21.02 -5.77
C ALA A 703 22.28 22.06 -4.67
N PRO A 704 20.99 22.33 -4.36
CA PRO A 704 20.60 23.13 -3.18
C PRO A 704 21.14 22.60 -1.84
N GLU A 705 21.17 21.28 -1.62
CA GLU A 705 21.69 20.68 -0.39
C GLU A 705 23.20 20.88 -0.24
N ASN A 706 23.97 20.77 -1.34
CA ASN A 706 25.39 21.10 -1.37
C ASN A 706 25.66 22.60 -1.13
N VAL A 707 24.85 23.50 -1.71
CA VAL A 707 24.94 24.94 -1.46
C VAL A 707 24.64 25.27 0.01
N ASN A 708 23.55 24.72 0.56
CA ASN A 708 23.21 24.93 1.97
C ASN A 708 24.26 24.34 2.92
N SER A 709 24.89 23.22 2.55
CA SER A 709 25.97 22.62 3.32
C SER A 709 27.23 23.49 3.29
N TYR A 710 27.66 23.96 2.12
CA TYR A 710 28.75 24.92 1.96
C TYR A 710 28.54 26.21 2.77
N LEU A 711 27.31 26.73 2.84
CA LEU A 711 26.98 27.94 3.59
C LEU A 711 26.90 27.75 5.13
N ARG A 712 26.78 26.52 5.63
CA ARG A 712 26.49 26.22 7.05
C ARG A 712 27.59 25.39 7.75
N ASP A 713 28.25 24.50 7.03
CA ASP A 713 29.29 23.60 7.55
C ASP A 713 30.67 24.10 7.13
N SER A 714 31.41 24.66 8.10
CA SER A 714 32.75 25.21 7.90
C SER A 714 33.82 24.19 7.49
N VAL A 715 33.50 22.89 7.52
CA VAL A 715 34.38 21.78 7.13
C VAL A 715 33.97 21.17 5.77
N PHE A 716 32.86 21.62 5.17
CA PHE A 716 32.31 21.07 3.91
C PHE A 716 33.37 20.98 2.80
N VAL A 717 34.04 22.09 2.48
CA VAL A 717 35.02 22.15 1.37
C VAL A 717 36.19 21.18 1.60
N THR A 718 36.66 21.03 2.83
CA THR A 718 37.73 20.08 3.18
C THR A 718 37.24 18.64 2.99
N ARG A 719 36.07 18.31 3.53
CA ARG A 719 35.45 16.98 3.41
C ARG A 719 35.19 16.60 1.95
N THR A 720 34.78 17.55 1.12
CA THR A 720 34.56 17.34 -0.32
C THR A 720 35.87 17.12 -1.08
N LEU A 721 36.95 17.80 -0.73
CA LEU A 721 38.27 17.52 -1.31
C LEU A 721 38.83 16.15 -0.91
N GLU A 722 38.42 15.61 0.25
CA GLU A 722 38.77 14.25 0.69
C GLU A 722 38.03 13.13 -0.07
N GLN A 723 36.99 13.46 -0.86
CA GLN A 723 36.25 12.50 -1.70
C GLN A 723 36.94 12.22 -3.06
N GLY A 724 37.88 13.07 -3.49
CA GLY A 724 38.67 12.90 -4.71
C GLY A 724 38.38 13.95 -5.79
N ASP A 725 39.40 14.29 -6.59
CA ASP A 725 39.41 15.49 -7.45
C ASP A 725 38.23 15.63 -8.41
N ALA A 726 37.74 14.52 -9.00
CA ALA A 726 36.62 14.55 -9.96
C ALA A 726 35.27 14.84 -9.27
N GLU A 727 35.01 14.20 -8.13
CA GLU A 727 33.79 14.43 -7.32
C GLU A 727 33.83 15.81 -6.67
N ALA A 728 35.01 16.24 -6.19
CA ALA A 728 35.22 17.59 -5.67
C ALA A 728 35.01 18.67 -6.74
N LEU A 729 35.45 18.45 -7.98
CA LEU A 729 35.20 19.33 -9.12
C LEU A 729 33.71 19.43 -9.44
N GLU A 730 32.98 18.31 -9.45
CA GLU A 730 31.53 18.29 -9.71
C GLU A 730 30.74 19.00 -8.60
N ILE A 731 31.00 18.67 -7.33
CA ILE A 731 30.30 19.27 -6.17
C ILE A 731 30.63 20.76 -6.02
N LEU A 732 31.92 21.13 -6.00
CA LEU A 732 32.32 22.53 -5.80
C LEU A 732 32.03 23.39 -7.03
N GLY A 733 32.12 22.83 -8.24
CA GLY A 733 31.68 23.48 -9.47
C GLY A 733 30.17 23.71 -9.51
N GLY A 734 29.38 22.74 -9.03
CA GLY A 734 27.93 22.88 -8.85
C GLY A 734 27.55 23.96 -7.84
N VAL A 735 28.25 24.03 -6.69
CA VAL A 735 28.06 25.08 -5.68
C VAL A 735 28.44 26.46 -6.22
N TRP A 736 29.60 26.59 -6.87
CA TRP A 736 30.04 27.83 -7.51
C TRP A 736 29.03 28.32 -8.55
N SER A 737 28.63 27.43 -9.47
CA SER A 737 27.64 27.72 -10.51
C SER A 737 26.28 28.15 -9.94
N SER A 738 25.86 27.57 -8.80
CA SER A 738 24.58 27.90 -8.15
C SER A 738 24.60 29.21 -7.35
N LEU A 739 25.78 29.70 -6.96
CA LEU A 739 25.94 30.91 -6.14
C LEU A 739 26.32 32.16 -6.94
N VAL A 740 27.03 31.99 -8.07
CA VAL A 740 27.53 33.06 -8.94
C VAL A 740 26.48 33.48 -9.96
N ASP A 741 26.38 34.80 -10.19
CA ASP A 741 25.44 35.40 -11.13
C ASP A 741 25.78 35.10 -12.60
N VAL A 742 24.76 35.11 -13.46
CA VAL A 742 24.89 34.81 -14.90
C VAL A 742 25.90 35.75 -15.60
N GLU A 743 25.94 37.03 -15.23
CA GLU A 743 26.91 38.00 -15.77
C GLU A 743 28.37 37.65 -15.45
N ALA A 744 28.61 36.90 -14.38
CA ALA A 744 29.92 36.42 -13.95
C ALA A 744 30.21 34.96 -14.39
N GLY A 745 29.36 34.38 -15.23
CA GLY A 745 29.52 33.02 -15.78
C GLY A 745 28.93 31.90 -14.93
N GLY A 746 28.17 32.22 -13.89
CA GLY A 746 27.39 31.25 -13.10
C GLY A 746 26.00 30.98 -13.67
N GLN A 747 25.14 30.36 -12.87
CA GLN A 747 23.76 29.96 -13.23
C GLN A 747 22.71 30.45 -12.23
N ARG A 748 23.08 31.31 -11.27
CA ARG A 748 22.12 31.90 -10.31
C ARG A 748 21.11 32.82 -11.02
N PRO A 749 19.80 32.53 -10.99
CA PRO A 749 18.79 33.38 -11.60
C PRO A 749 18.53 34.63 -10.74
N GLN A 750 18.23 35.75 -11.39
CA GLN A 750 17.81 37.01 -10.76
C GLN A 750 16.36 37.39 -11.17
N SER A 751 15.79 36.68 -12.14
CA SER A 751 14.44 36.88 -12.70
C SER A 751 13.79 35.54 -13.10
N TRP A 752 12.50 35.58 -13.46
CA TRP A 752 11.83 34.42 -14.06
C TRP A 752 12.38 34.11 -15.45
N GLU A 753 12.74 35.14 -16.20
CA GLU A 753 13.30 35.09 -17.55
C GLU A 753 14.67 34.38 -17.57
N ASP A 754 15.48 34.52 -16.51
CA ASP A 754 16.71 33.75 -16.32
C ASP A 754 16.42 32.25 -16.13
N CYS A 755 15.40 31.91 -15.33
CA CYS A 755 14.96 30.51 -15.18
C CYS A 755 14.52 29.90 -16.52
N VAL A 756 13.81 30.67 -17.37
CA VAL A 756 13.41 30.25 -18.72
C VAL A 756 14.61 30.05 -19.63
N SER A 757 15.59 30.96 -19.57
CA SER A 757 16.84 30.85 -20.34
C SER A 757 17.65 29.63 -19.88
N TRP A 758 17.80 29.42 -18.57
CA TRP A 758 18.48 28.25 -17.98
C TRP A 758 17.80 26.94 -18.40
N ALA A 759 16.48 26.85 -18.27
CA ALA A 759 15.71 25.66 -18.64
C ALA A 759 15.80 25.36 -20.15
N ARG A 760 15.83 26.40 -20.99
CA ARG A 760 16.04 26.28 -22.44
C ARG A 760 17.46 25.82 -22.78
N CYS A 761 18.48 26.29 -22.08
CA CYS A 761 19.86 25.84 -22.24
C CYS A 761 20.03 24.37 -21.80
N LYS A 762 19.50 23.99 -20.63
CA LYS A 762 19.48 22.60 -20.15
C LYS A 762 18.78 21.65 -21.12
N TRP A 763 17.70 22.11 -21.76
CA TRP A 763 17.03 21.34 -22.83
C TRP A 763 17.97 21.10 -24.02
N GLU A 764 18.74 22.10 -24.47
CA GLU A 764 19.68 21.94 -25.59
C GLU A 764 20.84 20.99 -25.24
N THR A 765 21.36 21.05 -24.00
CA THR A 765 22.35 20.10 -23.50
C THR A 765 21.82 18.67 -23.57
N LEU A 766 20.79 18.36 -22.77
CA LEU A 766 20.34 16.98 -22.52
C LEU A 766 19.70 16.31 -23.74
N TYR A 767 19.02 17.06 -24.61
CA TYR A 767 18.23 16.49 -25.71
C TYR A 767 18.83 16.73 -27.12
N ASN A 768 19.92 17.49 -27.25
CA ASN A 768 20.58 17.76 -28.53
C ASN A 768 22.10 17.60 -28.46
N ASN A 769 22.79 18.38 -27.64
CA ASN A 769 24.26 18.44 -27.63
C ASN A 769 24.88 17.13 -27.15
N ASP A 770 24.40 16.59 -26.03
CA ASP A 770 24.92 15.33 -25.45
C ASP A 770 24.67 14.15 -26.39
N ILE A 771 23.55 14.18 -27.12
CA ILE A 771 23.20 13.18 -28.14
C ILE A 771 24.08 13.30 -29.39
N ARG A 772 24.38 14.52 -29.84
CA ARG A 772 25.36 14.75 -30.92
C ARG A 772 26.76 14.29 -30.51
N GLN A 773 27.14 14.48 -29.25
CA GLN A 773 28.40 13.97 -28.71
C GLN A 773 28.43 12.44 -28.68
N LEU A 774 27.33 11.79 -28.26
CA LEU A 774 27.20 10.33 -28.28
C LEU A 774 27.29 9.76 -29.71
N LEU A 775 26.59 10.36 -30.68
CA LEU A 775 26.67 10.00 -32.10
C LEU A 775 28.02 10.31 -32.76
N HIS A 776 28.78 11.26 -32.21
CA HIS A 776 30.15 11.53 -32.66
C HIS A 776 31.14 10.49 -32.14
N CYS A 777 30.93 9.99 -30.92
CA CYS A 777 31.70 8.88 -30.35
C CYS A 777 31.33 7.52 -30.96
N PHE A 778 30.06 7.31 -31.32
CA PHE A 778 29.53 6.07 -31.91
C PHE A 778 28.61 6.41 -33.10
N PRO A 779 29.16 6.49 -34.33
CA PRO A 779 28.39 6.78 -35.55
C PRO A 779 27.18 5.84 -35.75
N PRO A 780 26.13 6.25 -36.50
CA PRO A 780 24.98 5.38 -36.80
C PRO A 780 25.36 4.08 -37.54
N GLU A 781 26.42 4.10 -38.34
CA GLU A 781 26.94 2.97 -39.11
C GLU A 781 28.07 2.21 -38.39
N GLU A 782 28.31 2.50 -37.09
CA GLU A 782 29.38 1.88 -36.31
C GLU A 782 29.17 0.35 -36.17
N VAL A 783 30.26 -0.42 -36.24
CA VAL A 783 30.25 -1.88 -36.11
C VAL A 783 31.15 -2.35 -34.97
N THR A 784 30.74 -3.42 -34.30
CA THR A 784 31.55 -4.09 -33.28
C THR A 784 32.81 -4.73 -33.88
N ALA A 785 33.77 -5.11 -33.04
CA ALA A 785 34.92 -5.91 -33.45
C ALA A 785 34.56 -7.29 -34.08
N SER A 786 33.30 -7.74 -33.94
CA SER A 786 32.76 -8.93 -34.61
C SER A 786 32.03 -8.64 -35.94
N GLY A 787 32.01 -7.39 -36.40
CA GLY A 787 31.36 -6.97 -37.65
C GLY A 787 29.84 -6.82 -37.57
N LEU A 788 29.25 -6.81 -36.37
CA LEU A 788 27.82 -6.61 -36.16
C LEU A 788 27.51 -5.12 -35.96
N PRO A 789 26.35 -4.58 -36.38
CA PRO A 789 25.97 -3.20 -36.10
C PRO A 789 25.95 -2.89 -34.59
N PHE A 790 26.65 -1.82 -34.18
CA PHE A 790 26.72 -1.38 -32.79
C PHE A 790 25.34 -1.02 -32.23
N TRP A 791 24.53 -0.34 -33.05
CA TRP A 791 23.15 0.03 -32.74
C TRP A 791 22.18 -1.11 -33.06
N SER A 792 22.23 -2.18 -32.27
CA SER A 792 21.35 -3.35 -32.39
C SER A 792 20.83 -3.85 -31.04
N GLY A 793 19.71 -4.60 -31.07
CA GLY A 793 19.07 -5.15 -29.87
C GLY A 793 18.68 -4.05 -28.85
N SER A 794 19.29 -4.10 -27.66
CA SER A 794 19.10 -3.14 -26.58
C SER A 794 19.78 -1.77 -26.79
N LYS A 795 20.55 -1.60 -27.88
CA LYS A 795 21.20 -0.33 -28.25
C LYS A 795 20.45 0.34 -29.40
N ARG A 796 19.40 1.09 -29.08
CA ARG A 796 18.62 1.86 -30.07
C ARG A 796 19.41 3.11 -30.49
N CYS A 797 19.51 3.38 -31.79
CA CYS A 797 20.24 4.55 -32.28
C CYS A 797 19.53 5.86 -31.91
N PRO A 798 20.18 6.82 -31.24
CA PRO A 798 19.54 8.05 -30.78
C PRO A 798 19.46 9.11 -31.88
N HIS A 799 18.47 9.99 -31.79
CA HIS A 799 18.22 11.09 -32.72
C HIS A 799 18.14 12.42 -31.96
N PRO A 800 19.04 13.40 -32.19
CA PRO A 800 19.06 14.65 -31.46
C PRO A 800 17.82 15.50 -31.76
N LEU A 801 17.13 15.97 -30.73
CA LEU A 801 15.91 16.77 -30.89
C LEU A 801 16.26 18.23 -31.19
N THR A 802 15.42 18.87 -32.02
CA THR A 802 15.45 20.33 -32.22
C THR A 802 14.31 20.97 -31.44
N PHE A 803 14.60 22.02 -30.66
CA PHE A 803 13.58 22.70 -29.86
C PHE A 803 12.51 23.35 -30.75
N ASP A 804 11.27 23.34 -30.29
CA ASP A 804 10.11 23.77 -31.06
C ASP A 804 9.06 24.36 -30.11
N PRO A 805 8.86 25.69 -30.07
CA PRO A 805 7.92 26.32 -29.16
C PRO A 805 6.45 26.06 -29.51
N SER A 806 6.14 25.45 -30.67
CA SER A 806 4.78 25.00 -31.01
C SER A 806 4.44 23.63 -30.39
N LYS A 807 5.44 22.83 -30.03
CA LYS A 807 5.25 21.52 -29.41
C LYS A 807 5.11 21.64 -27.90
N VAL A 808 3.90 21.37 -27.40
CA VAL A 808 3.60 21.38 -25.95
C VAL A 808 4.57 20.51 -25.16
N SER A 809 4.99 19.36 -25.68
CA SER A 809 5.98 18.47 -25.05
C SER A 809 7.39 19.06 -24.91
N HIS A 810 7.76 20.06 -25.71
CA HIS A 810 9.04 20.77 -25.60
C HIS A 810 8.92 21.95 -24.62
N VAL A 811 7.76 22.63 -24.59
CA VAL A 811 7.50 23.81 -23.73
C VAL A 811 7.16 23.44 -22.28
N TRP A 812 6.46 22.33 -22.06
CA TRP A 812 6.01 21.86 -20.74
C TRP A 812 7.17 21.56 -19.76
N PRO A 813 8.19 20.74 -20.09
CA PRO A 813 9.29 20.48 -19.18
C PRO A 813 10.10 21.75 -18.89
N SER A 814 10.30 22.63 -19.89
CA SER A 814 10.93 23.93 -19.67
C SER A 814 10.13 24.77 -18.66
N SER A 815 8.81 24.85 -18.80
CA SER A 815 7.93 25.58 -17.87
C SER A 815 7.98 25.00 -16.44
N SER A 816 7.96 23.66 -16.31
CA SER A 816 8.07 22.98 -15.01
C SER A 816 9.43 23.24 -14.35
N CYS A 817 10.54 23.13 -15.10
CA CYS A 817 11.87 23.52 -14.61
C CYS A 817 11.88 24.95 -14.02
N CYS A 818 11.28 25.92 -14.71
CA CYS A 818 11.28 27.32 -14.27
C CYS A 818 10.50 27.52 -12.97
N ASN A 819 9.33 26.87 -12.84
CA ASN A 819 8.54 26.88 -11.62
C ASN A 819 9.31 26.28 -10.43
N ILE A 820 9.97 25.14 -10.64
CA ILE A 820 10.72 24.44 -9.59
C ILE A 820 11.98 25.25 -9.20
N HIS A 821 12.73 25.77 -10.18
CA HIS A 821 13.96 26.52 -9.94
C HIS A 821 13.69 27.87 -9.25
N SER A 822 12.62 28.60 -9.62
CA SER A 822 12.26 29.86 -8.97
C SER A 822 11.86 29.71 -7.50
N VAL A 823 11.26 28.57 -7.12
CA VAL A 823 10.96 28.22 -5.71
C VAL A 823 12.24 27.97 -4.90
N GLY A 824 13.28 27.39 -5.52
CA GLY A 824 14.61 27.25 -4.90
C GLY A 824 15.33 28.59 -4.69
N ALA A 825 15.20 29.51 -5.66
CA ALA A 825 15.86 30.82 -5.68
C ALA A 825 15.21 31.90 -4.78
N ASN A 826 13.97 31.68 -4.31
CA ASN A 826 13.30 32.50 -3.28
C ASN A 826 13.02 33.98 -3.68
N ASP A 827 12.63 34.22 -4.94
CA ASP A 827 12.10 35.54 -5.36
C ASP A 827 10.73 35.85 -4.71
N ARG A 828 10.45 37.14 -4.51
CA ARG A 828 9.21 37.70 -3.94
C ARG A 828 8.33 38.44 -4.95
N LYS A 829 8.62 38.41 -6.27
CA LYS A 829 7.97 39.30 -7.26
C LYS A 829 7.21 38.66 -8.43
N THR A 830 7.01 37.35 -8.46
CA THR A 830 6.16 36.69 -9.47
C THR A 830 4.66 36.75 -9.13
N ARG A 831 4.04 37.91 -9.32
CA ARG A 831 2.58 38.03 -9.49
C ARG A 831 2.21 38.00 -10.98
N HIS A 832 0.97 37.60 -11.27
CA HIS A 832 0.34 37.52 -12.60
C HIS A 832 0.62 36.28 -13.46
N TYR A 833 0.55 35.06 -12.91
CA TYR A 833 0.00 33.90 -13.67
C TYR A 833 -0.57 32.75 -12.80
N PHE A 834 -1.13 33.04 -11.62
CA PHE A 834 -1.98 32.07 -10.90
C PHE A 834 -3.17 32.77 -10.23
N VAL A 835 -4.38 32.40 -10.65
CA VAL A 835 -5.65 32.84 -10.02
C VAL A 835 -6.41 31.61 -9.55
N MET A 836 -6.14 31.19 -8.31
CA MET A 836 -7.19 30.67 -7.42
C MET A 836 -6.74 30.71 -5.95
N THR A 837 -7.72 30.96 -5.06
CA THR A 837 -7.64 30.84 -3.59
C THR A 837 -6.42 31.46 -2.90
N SER A 838 -6.45 32.78 -2.73
CA SER A 838 -5.73 33.44 -1.62
C SER A 838 -6.32 33.04 -0.27
N THR A 839 -5.49 32.82 0.77
CA THR A 839 -5.62 33.28 2.18
C THR A 839 -4.57 32.56 3.06
N PHE A 840 -3.32 33.04 3.05
CA PHE A 840 -2.31 32.64 4.07
C PHE A 840 -1.10 33.60 4.13
N LEU A 841 -0.67 34.13 2.98
CA LEU A 841 0.55 34.94 2.80
C LEU A 841 0.51 36.39 3.35
N LEU A 842 -0.38 36.68 4.29
CA LEU A 842 -0.46 37.97 5.00
C LEU A 842 -0.04 37.88 6.47
N TYR A 843 0.28 36.66 6.97
CA TYR A 843 0.68 36.41 8.36
C TYR A 843 2.19 36.21 8.56
N LEU A 844 2.96 35.95 7.49
CA LEU A 844 4.40 35.65 7.53
C LEU A 844 5.30 36.86 7.18
N THR A 845 4.76 38.08 7.21
CA THR A 845 5.44 39.31 6.74
C THR A 845 6.25 40.04 7.83
N GLN A 846 6.42 39.46 9.03
CA GLN A 846 7.20 40.08 10.11
C GLN A 846 8.24 39.13 10.71
N ARG A 847 9.51 39.59 10.75
CA ARG A 847 10.72 39.00 11.36
C ARG A 847 11.40 37.81 10.63
N LEU A 848 12.36 38.13 9.76
CA LEU A 848 13.82 37.82 9.88
C LEU A 848 14.54 37.86 8.49
N PRO A 849 15.84 38.19 8.43
CA PRO A 849 16.67 38.13 7.21
C PRO A 849 17.58 36.88 7.18
N LEU A 850 18.48 36.83 6.19
CA LEU A 850 19.37 35.74 5.73
C LEU A 850 18.73 34.81 4.68
N HIS A 851 19.53 34.45 3.67
CA HIS A 851 19.09 33.73 2.47
C HIS A 851 19.40 32.23 2.57
N ASP A 852 18.39 31.44 2.95
CA ASP A 852 18.37 30.00 2.70
C ASP A 852 17.91 29.69 1.28
N SER A 853 18.56 28.72 0.62
CA SER A 853 17.98 28.03 -0.55
C SER A 853 17.12 26.86 -0.07
N LYS A 854 16.02 26.55 -0.76
CA LYS A 854 15.13 25.45 -0.34
C LYS A 854 15.40 24.17 -1.12
N SER A 855 15.84 23.13 -0.43
CA SER A 855 15.72 21.76 -0.95
C SER A 855 14.24 21.38 -1.07
N LEU A 856 13.85 20.79 -2.21
CA LEU A 856 12.51 20.30 -2.46
C LEU A 856 12.41 18.80 -2.13
N PHE A 857 12.15 18.51 -0.86
CA PHE A 857 12.21 17.15 -0.35
C PHE A 857 11.07 16.24 -0.86
N GLY A 858 11.44 15.17 -1.57
CA GLY A 858 10.80 13.84 -1.56
C GLY A 858 9.37 13.66 -2.11
N CYS A 859 8.61 14.71 -2.36
CA CYS A 859 7.17 14.59 -2.63
C CYS A 859 6.84 14.44 -4.12
N LEU A 860 6.91 13.21 -4.66
CA LEU A 860 6.39 12.79 -5.99
C LEU A 860 4.84 12.79 -6.09
N LEU A 861 4.19 13.58 -5.24
CA LEU A 861 2.73 13.74 -5.14
C LEU A 861 2.30 15.20 -5.36
N GLN A 862 3.24 16.16 -5.43
CA GLN A 862 2.96 17.45 -6.05
C GLN A 862 2.97 17.29 -7.57
N THR A 863 1.95 17.81 -8.25
CA THR A 863 1.76 17.64 -9.70
C THR A 863 3.00 18.12 -10.46
N THR A 864 3.51 19.29 -10.13
CA THR A 864 4.67 19.94 -10.77
C THR A 864 5.95 19.10 -10.78
N HIS A 865 6.16 18.22 -9.80
CA HIS A 865 7.31 17.31 -9.78
C HIS A 865 7.12 16.14 -10.75
N MET A 866 5.93 15.54 -10.76
CA MET A 866 5.58 14.52 -11.76
C MET A 866 5.59 15.12 -13.17
N ASP A 867 5.02 16.32 -13.36
CA ASP A 867 4.97 17.06 -14.62
C ASP A 867 6.36 17.29 -15.23
N TYR A 868 7.41 17.45 -14.40
CA TYR A 868 8.80 17.44 -14.85
C TYR A 868 9.25 16.03 -15.26
N VAL A 869 9.15 15.03 -14.37
CA VAL A 869 9.68 13.67 -14.61
C VAL A 869 9.02 13.02 -15.83
N VAL A 870 7.70 13.15 -15.98
CA VAL A 870 6.93 12.69 -17.16
C VAL A 870 7.48 13.31 -18.44
N ALA A 871 7.61 14.64 -18.47
CA ALA A 871 8.00 15.34 -19.69
C ALA A 871 9.48 15.15 -20.04
N ALA A 872 10.37 15.11 -19.04
CA ALA A 872 11.79 14.83 -19.23
C ALA A 872 12.02 13.39 -19.72
N ALA A 873 11.35 12.39 -19.14
CA ALA A 873 11.44 11.00 -19.58
C ALA A 873 10.88 10.78 -20.99
N ASN A 874 9.79 11.48 -21.35
CA ASN A 874 9.18 11.37 -22.68
C ASN A 874 10.03 12.03 -23.77
N LEU A 875 10.65 13.18 -23.50
CA LEU A 875 11.65 13.76 -24.40
C LEU A 875 12.87 12.86 -24.54
N TYR A 876 13.34 12.27 -23.44
CA TYR A 876 14.47 11.36 -23.47
C TYR A 876 14.12 10.07 -24.23
N GLY A 877 12.92 9.52 -24.05
CA GLY A 877 12.41 8.39 -24.84
C GLY A 877 12.32 8.68 -26.33
N GLN A 878 11.82 9.86 -26.71
CA GLN A 878 11.67 10.28 -28.11
C GLN A 878 13.00 10.24 -28.89
N ILE A 879 14.14 10.53 -28.25
CA ILE A 879 15.48 10.45 -28.86
C ILE A 879 15.79 9.02 -29.33
N TYR A 880 15.50 8.02 -28.49
CA TYR A 880 15.75 6.61 -28.76
C TYR A 880 14.53 5.91 -29.39
N GLY A 881 13.54 6.67 -29.87
CA GLY A 881 12.30 6.18 -30.46
C GLY A 881 11.40 5.39 -29.49
N ILE A 882 11.56 5.55 -28.18
CA ILE A 882 10.78 4.83 -27.15
C ILE A 882 9.42 5.52 -27.02
N GLU A 883 8.32 4.75 -27.02
CA GLU A 883 6.99 5.32 -26.82
C GLU A 883 6.84 5.90 -25.41
N GLY A 884 6.54 7.19 -25.34
CA GLY A 884 6.42 7.95 -24.10
C GLY A 884 5.06 7.79 -23.44
N THR A 885 5.04 7.56 -22.12
CA THR A 885 3.79 7.46 -21.34
C THR A 885 3.38 8.80 -20.75
N LYS A 886 2.09 9.11 -20.81
CA LYS A 886 1.46 10.26 -20.11
C LYS A 886 0.69 9.83 -18.87
N GLU A 887 0.61 8.52 -18.61
CA GLU A 887 -0.17 7.99 -17.51
C GLU A 887 0.63 8.14 -16.20
N HIS A 888 0.34 9.20 -15.44
CA HIS A 888 0.93 9.45 -14.12
C HIS A 888 0.77 8.26 -13.17
N ALA A 889 -0.21 7.40 -13.43
CA ALA A 889 -0.39 6.13 -12.77
C ALA A 889 0.77 5.16 -13.04
N SER A 890 0.92 4.65 -14.28
CA SER A 890 1.99 3.74 -14.69
C SER A 890 3.40 4.24 -14.29
N ILE A 891 3.65 5.54 -14.49
CA ILE A 891 4.92 6.18 -14.16
C ILE A 891 5.30 6.02 -12.68
N ARG A 892 4.35 6.25 -11.75
CA ARG A 892 4.63 6.10 -10.31
C ARG A 892 4.92 4.64 -9.94
N LYS A 893 4.17 3.69 -10.51
CA LYS A 893 4.39 2.24 -10.31
C LYS A 893 5.81 1.83 -10.72
N THR A 894 6.32 2.37 -11.82
CA THR A 894 7.71 2.18 -12.26
C THR A 894 8.72 2.81 -11.29
N LEU A 895 8.57 4.10 -10.97
CA LEU A 895 9.54 4.84 -10.14
C LEU A 895 9.67 4.34 -8.69
N GLU A 896 8.64 3.65 -8.18
CA GLU A 896 8.66 3.00 -6.86
C GLU A 896 9.32 1.61 -6.89
N GLY A 897 9.42 0.97 -8.06
CA GLY A 897 10.09 -0.32 -8.24
C GLY A 897 11.60 -0.20 -8.44
N VAL A 898 12.10 0.96 -8.88
CA VAL A 898 13.54 1.18 -9.13
C VAL A 898 14.25 1.60 -7.85
N ARG A 899 15.32 0.87 -7.51
CA ARG A 899 16.30 1.30 -6.51
C ARG A 899 17.39 2.11 -7.18
N VAL A 900 17.72 3.26 -6.61
CA VAL A 900 18.92 4.01 -6.97
C VAL A 900 20.09 3.37 -6.23
N PRO A 901 21.12 2.83 -6.91
CA PRO A 901 22.33 2.38 -6.24
C PRO A 901 23.02 3.58 -5.57
N ALA A 902 23.59 3.39 -4.38
CA ALA A 902 24.43 4.43 -3.78
C ALA A 902 25.61 4.73 -4.73
N PHE A 903 25.76 6.00 -5.12
CA PHE A 903 26.82 6.42 -6.03
C PHE A 903 28.19 5.98 -5.48
N THR A 904 28.91 5.21 -6.29
CA THR A 904 30.22 4.64 -5.93
C THR A 904 31.17 4.91 -7.10
N PRO A 905 32.18 5.79 -6.94
CA PRO A 905 32.94 6.32 -8.08
C PRO A 905 33.94 5.32 -8.70
N LYS A 906 34.35 5.62 -9.94
CA LYS A 906 35.52 5.06 -10.64
C LYS A 906 36.39 6.22 -11.15
N SER A 907 37.71 6.06 -11.17
CA SER A 907 38.70 7.13 -11.39
C SER A 907 38.88 7.61 -12.83
N SER A 908 38.36 6.88 -13.81
CA SER A 908 38.67 7.06 -15.24
C SER A 908 37.41 6.94 -16.10
N VAL A 909 36.96 8.05 -16.71
CA VAL A 909 35.72 8.08 -17.51
C VAL A 909 36.01 7.67 -18.97
N LYS A 910 36.01 6.37 -19.20
CA LYS A 910 35.89 5.75 -20.52
C LYS A 910 34.41 5.40 -20.76
N ILE A 911 33.89 5.58 -21.97
CA ILE A 911 32.50 5.16 -22.26
C ILE A 911 32.52 3.65 -22.55
N HIS A 912 32.41 2.86 -21.49
CA HIS A 912 32.34 1.39 -21.61
C HIS A 912 31.04 0.97 -22.30
N VAL A 913 31.16 0.03 -23.23
CA VAL A 913 30.08 -0.47 -24.11
C VAL A 913 29.35 -1.65 -23.46
N THR A 914 29.92 -2.22 -22.40
CA THR A 914 29.33 -3.18 -21.45
C THR A 914 29.87 -2.95 -20.02
N ASP A 915 29.14 -3.42 -19.01
CA ASP A 915 29.65 -3.43 -17.63
C ASP A 915 30.82 -4.42 -17.44
N GLN A 916 31.00 -5.37 -18.36
CA GLN A 916 32.08 -6.34 -18.33
C GLN A 916 33.43 -5.70 -18.70
N GLU A 917 33.47 -4.88 -19.76
CA GLU A 917 34.61 -3.98 -20.04
C GLU A 917 34.91 -3.07 -18.83
N MET A 918 33.85 -2.58 -18.19
CA MET A 918 33.93 -1.71 -17.01
C MET A 918 34.46 -2.43 -15.74
N GLU A 919 34.51 -3.77 -15.72
CA GLU A 919 35.16 -4.58 -14.67
C GLU A 919 36.53 -5.14 -15.11
N GLU A 920 36.82 -5.19 -16.41
CA GLU A 920 38.13 -5.60 -16.95
C GLU A 920 39.12 -4.44 -16.93
N ASP A 921 38.76 -3.24 -17.40
CA ASP A 921 39.58 -2.03 -17.24
C ASP A 921 39.88 -1.76 -15.75
N LYS A 922 38.91 -2.05 -14.87
CA LYS A 922 39.01 -1.91 -13.40
C LYS A 922 40.06 -2.82 -12.74
N LYS A 923 40.51 -3.88 -13.43
CA LYS A 923 41.63 -4.73 -12.99
C LYS A 923 42.97 -4.20 -13.53
N ASN A 924 42.94 -3.55 -14.70
CA ASN A 924 44.11 -3.02 -15.38
C ASN A 924 44.52 -1.64 -14.83
N ASP A 925 43.59 -0.82 -14.36
CA ASP A 925 43.79 0.54 -13.79
C ASP A 925 44.47 0.53 -12.40
N SER A 926 45.28 -0.50 -12.11
CA SER A 926 46.02 -0.69 -10.86
C SER A 926 47.47 -0.19 -10.91
N GLY A 927 47.90 0.43 -12.03
CA GLY A 927 49.19 1.12 -12.09
C GLY A 927 49.60 1.72 -13.42
N GLU A 928 49.14 2.95 -13.72
CA GLU A 928 49.98 3.96 -14.40
C GLU A 928 49.44 5.39 -14.14
N ALA A 929 50.18 6.19 -13.37
CA ALA A 929 49.78 7.55 -13.02
C ALA A 929 50.37 8.58 -14.01
N GLY A 930 49.59 8.94 -15.04
CA GLY A 930 49.94 10.01 -15.98
C GLY A 930 49.63 11.41 -15.43
N GLU A 931 50.50 12.39 -15.70
CA GLU A 931 50.29 13.77 -15.26
C GLU A 931 49.08 14.44 -15.96
N VAL A 932 48.06 14.79 -15.18
CA VAL A 932 46.99 15.72 -15.60
C VAL A 932 47.21 17.05 -14.87
N VAL A 933 47.04 18.16 -15.59
CA VAL A 933 47.32 19.52 -15.08
C VAL A 933 46.45 19.84 -13.85
N SER A 934 47.08 20.42 -12.82
CA SER A 934 46.51 20.56 -11.46
C SER A 934 45.36 21.58 -11.34
N VAL A 935 44.15 21.09 -11.62
CA VAL A 935 42.85 21.77 -11.42
C VAL A 935 42.67 22.46 -10.05
N PRO A 936 43.14 21.91 -8.90
CA PRO A 936 42.88 22.51 -7.57
C PRO A 936 43.30 23.99 -7.40
N GLY A 937 44.29 24.46 -8.17
CA GLY A 937 44.71 25.87 -8.13
C GLY A 937 43.66 26.84 -8.69
N VAL A 938 42.96 26.44 -9.76
CA VAL A 938 41.95 27.29 -10.41
C VAL A 938 40.69 27.37 -9.57
N LEU A 939 40.22 26.22 -9.04
CA LEU A 939 39.05 26.16 -8.15
C LEU A 939 39.28 26.96 -6.86
N ARG A 940 40.46 26.88 -6.24
CA ARG A 940 40.79 27.76 -5.08
C ARG A 940 40.73 29.24 -5.45
N GLY A 941 41.21 29.62 -6.63
CA GLY A 941 41.10 31.00 -7.11
C GLY A 941 39.64 31.46 -7.28
N GLN A 942 38.77 30.61 -7.83
CA GLN A 942 37.36 30.90 -8.07
C GLN A 942 36.50 30.87 -6.79
N LEU A 943 36.79 29.98 -5.84
CA LEU A 943 36.10 29.93 -4.54
C LEU A 943 36.51 31.09 -3.62
N ASN A 944 37.77 31.53 -3.66
CA ASN A 944 38.23 32.71 -2.91
C ASN A 944 37.58 34.03 -3.38
N LEU A 945 36.94 34.06 -4.56
CA LEU A 945 36.18 35.21 -5.05
C LEU A 945 34.76 35.30 -4.44
N LEU A 946 34.30 34.28 -3.70
CA LEU A 946 33.00 34.30 -3.01
C LEU A 946 33.05 34.98 -1.63
N ASP A 947 34.24 35.21 -1.05
CA ASP A 947 34.41 35.96 0.21
C ASP A 947 34.18 37.47 0.00
N CYS A 948 32.91 37.85 -0.18
CA CYS A 948 32.50 39.26 -0.25
C CYS A 948 32.74 39.99 1.09
N PRO A 949 33.41 41.15 1.10
CA PRO A 949 33.72 41.89 2.33
C PRO A 949 32.48 42.63 2.87
N GLY A 950 31.57 41.90 3.53
CA GLY A 950 30.35 42.49 4.11
C GLY A 950 29.65 41.65 5.19
N THR A 951 29.69 40.32 5.12
CA THR A 951 29.06 39.45 6.12
C THR A 951 30.02 39.11 7.26
N GLN A 952 29.89 39.82 8.38
CA GLN A 952 30.43 39.31 9.65
C GLN A 952 29.75 37.97 9.98
N ARG A 953 30.55 36.91 10.13
CA ARG A 953 30.06 35.62 10.63
C ARG A 953 29.73 35.76 12.11
N THR A 954 28.51 35.40 12.50
CA THR A 954 28.01 35.29 13.89
C THR A 954 27.18 34.03 14.02
#